data_AF-A0A958JA74-F1
#
_entry.id   AF-A0A958JA74-F1
#
_cell.length_a   1.000
_cell.length_b   1.000
_cell.length_c   1.000
_cell.angle_alpha   90.00
_cell.angle_beta   90.00
_cell.angle_gamma   90.00
#
_symmetry.space_group_name_H-M   'P 1'
#
loop_
_entity.id
_entity.type
_entity.pdbx_description
1 polymer ?
#
loop_
_entity_poly.entity_id
_entity_poly.type
_entity_poly.pdbx_seq_one_letter_code
_entity_poly.pdbx_strand_id
1 'polypeptide(L)'
;SLTFDNGSTYEHARNEGSIPISTWNTGSTFLLTGIVDATPDNRNQNYYNITLNTPNMVSNKDLGLDDVTIGGDIRVMDTGSARWRLTSTSSGDTATVTIMGDMIVEAGSFETQGTGNALTTFIVHQYGDINVTGGVFAISRGSQGSGSGTTTWYLHEGNFFMSDAETRNSNPTPGNAKFVFAKNDTQQISFTNVTYGGGDIHFEISDSSTMQVLQDFAANGLMVNKGAIDVQGTLTFTDGSVYEHARDEGSVPTATWEMGSEALFTGITGSAPADRGQDYYNLTLNTPGMLSNLDMNLDGNTIGGDIRVVNTGSARWRLVGGNSGVVTIMGNVYVEDGSFETQGTSSPTEVVVKHHGDVVVTGGTFAISRGSQGSGTGTTKWYMLAGDFSISNATTRNSNPTGATFVFADTAGPQNIILDNVTYGGGGLPVQVDTAATLNMDSTVIGGSGDFTLHPGATLATGHVDGLDGALQTSGAITLSQEANFTFNGTQPQVAGTLLPDTLGVLTVDNPAGVAFSDTLVGSELTVTVGAMMQVDSLGSVTVGSGTVAGTVVNKGALEAVGALTFENGAVYEHARDEGSIPNGVWNEGSTMMLTGIAGTAPGNRNQNYYNIVLNTPDLSSNVDLSLDDVTIGGDIRVVNTGGSRWRLTS
;
A
#
# COMPACT_ATOMS: atom_id res chain seq x y z
N SER A 1 21.28 -16.40 61.63
CA SER A 1 20.21 -15.91 60.74
C SER A 1 18.92 -15.90 61.54
N LEU A 2 18.06 -14.91 61.33
CA LEU A 2 16.67 -14.97 61.80
C LEU A 2 15.90 -15.90 60.86
N THR A 3 14.91 -16.61 61.39
CA THR A 3 14.01 -17.45 60.60
C THR A 3 12.59 -16.99 60.88
N PHE A 4 11.84 -16.72 59.82
CA PHE A 4 10.41 -16.40 59.89
C PHE A 4 9.63 -17.62 59.42
N ASP A 5 8.90 -18.24 60.34
CA ASP A 5 8.07 -19.43 60.07
C ASP A 5 6.66 -19.03 59.60
N ASN A 6 5.86 -20.02 59.24
CA ASN A 6 4.48 -19.84 58.78
C ASN A 6 3.67 -18.88 59.67
N GLY A 7 3.04 -17.88 59.06
CA GLY A 7 2.25 -16.86 59.75
C GLY A 7 3.07 -15.75 60.40
N SER A 8 4.40 -15.84 60.38
CA SER A 8 5.26 -14.77 60.90
C SER A 8 5.27 -13.58 59.94
N THR A 9 5.21 -12.37 60.48
CA THR A 9 5.36 -11.13 59.70
C THR A 9 6.54 -10.34 60.25
N TYR A 10 7.43 -9.92 59.36
CA TYR A 10 8.37 -8.85 59.63
C TYR A 10 7.86 -7.58 58.96
N GLU A 11 7.48 -6.61 59.78
CA GLU A 11 7.12 -5.28 59.31
C GLU A 11 8.32 -4.34 59.37
N HIS A 12 8.67 -3.78 58.22
CA HIS A 12 9.61 -2.67 58.11
C HIS A 12 8.85 -1.34 58.12
N ALA A 13 8.56 -0.86 59.33
CA ALA A 13 7.79 0.36 59.60
C ALA A 13 8.66 1.63 59.78
N ARG A 14 9.82 1.69 59.14
CA ARG A 14 10.67 2.90 59.14
C ARG A 14 11.17 3.24 57.75
N ASN A 15 11.62 4.48 57.57
CA ASN A 15 12.42 4.89 56.42
C ASN A 15 13.87 4.44 56.64
N GLU A 16 14.53 3.92 55.61
CA GLU A 16 15.94 3.47 55.66
C GLU A 16 16.29 2.29 56.61
N GLY A 17 17.60 2.06 56.72
CA GLY A 17 18.24 1.05 57.54
C GLY A 17 18.10 -0.34 56.94
N SER A 18 18.50 -1.38 57.68
CA SER A 18 18.64 -2.71 57.07
C SER A 18 17.51 -3.67 57.40
N ILE A 19 17.11 -4.48 56.41
CA ILE A 19 16.33 -5.70 56.64
C ILE A 19 17.26 -6.77 57.23
N PRO A 20 16.84 -7.54 58.24
CA PRO A 20 17.64 -8.64 58.75
C PRO A 20 17.88 -9.71 57.68
N ILE A 21 19.13 -10.19 57.56
CA ILE A 21 19.44 -11.34 56.71
C ILE A 21 18.81 -12.60 57.32
N SER A 22 17.82 -13.15 56.63
CA SER A 22 16.87 -14.11 57.22
C SER A 22 16.49 -15.23 56.26
N THR A 23 16.02 -16.34 56.83
CA THR A 23 15.32 -17.40 56.10
C THR A 23 13.83 -17.17 56.24
N TRP A 24 13.13 -17.10 55.11
CA TRP A 24 11.69 -16.84 55.04
C TRP A 24 10.97 -18.12 54.62
N ASN A 25 10.46 -18.87 55.60
CA ASN A 25 9.81 -20.14 55.35
C ASN A 25 8.39 -19.94 54.81
N THR A 26 7.80 -21.03 54.29
CA THR A 26 6.43 -21.07 53.78
C THR A 26 5.44 -20.38 54.73
N GLY A 27 4.67 -19.44 54.17
CA GLY A 27 3.66 -18.65 54.85
C GLY A 27 4.16 -17.43 55.63
N SER A 28 5.47 -17.13 55.60
CA SER A 28 6.01 -15.90 56.21
C SER A 28 5.83 -14.67 55.31
N THR A 29 5.75 -13.47 55.91
CA THR A 29 5.49 -12.21 55.20
C THR A 29 6.54 -11.15 55.52
N PHE A 30 7.11 -10.58 54.46
CA PHE A 30 7.84 -9.32 54.50
C PHE A 30 6.89 -8.16 54.15
N LEU A 31 6.62 -7.28 55.12
CA LEU A 31 5.71 -6.14 54.98
C LEU A 31 6.48 -4.82 55.03
N LEU A 32 6.31 -3.98 54.01
CA LEU A 32 6.86 -2.62 53.94
C LEU A 32 5.76 -1.58 54.18
N THR A 33 5.90 -0.79 55.25
CA THR A 33 4.95 0.28 55.61
C THR A 33 5.59 1.65 55.81
N GLY A 34 6.86 1.69 56.23
CA GLY A 34 7.50 2.92 56.70
C GLY A 34 8.29 3.73 55.66
N ILE A 35 8.31 3.32 54.40
CA ILE A 35 9.15 3.97 53.37
C ILE A 35 8.58 5.32 52.95
N VAL A 36 9.44 6.34 52.92
CA VAL A 36 9.11 7.71 52.48
C VAL A 36 9.97 8.09 51.28
N ASP A 37 11.29 8.15 51.45
CA ASP A 37 12.23 8.63 50.41
C ASP A 37 13.52 7.83 50.30
N ALA A 38 13.69 6.75 51.06
CA ALA A 38 14.84 5.88 50.95
C ALA A 38 14.50 4.41 51.24
N THR A 39 15.11 3.51 50.46
CA THR A 39 14.92 2.06 50.57
C THR A 39 15.73 1.48 51.72
N PRO A 40 15.30 0.33 52.27
CA PRO A 40 16.13 -0.39 53.21
C PRO A 40 17.29 -1.11 52.52
N ASP A 41 18.40 -1.26 53.24
CA ASP A 41 19.50 -2.14 52.88
C ASP A 41 19.09 -3.62 53.04
N ASN A 42 19.87 -4.52 52.44
CA ASN A 42 19.67 -5.98 52.51
C ASN A 42 18.31 -6.46 51.98
N ARG A 43 17.70 -5.70 51.06
CA ARG A 43 16.41 -6.05 50.46
C ARG A 43 16.48 -7.18 49.43
N ASN A 44 17.63 -7.41 48.79
CA ASN A 44 17.82 -8.50 47.85
C ASN A 44 17.98 -9.85 48.58
N GLN A 45 16.87 -10.52 48.86
CA GLN A 45 16.82 -11.83 49.52
C GLN A 45 15.63 -12.62 48.97
N ASN A 46 15.66 -13.94 49.14
CA ASN A 46 14.47 -14.76 48.93
C ASN A 46 13.45 -14.47 50.04
N TYR A 47 12.20 -14.22 49.67
CA TYR A 47 11.09 -14.07 50.61
C TYR A 47 10.05 -15.15 50.34
N TYR A 48 9.15 -15.39 51.29
CA TYR A 48 7.94 -16.14 50.95
C TYR A 48 6.89 -15.19 50.40
N ASN A 49 6.25 -14.35 51.22
CA ASN A 49 5.37 -13.28 50.73
C ASN A 49 6.03 -11.90 50.84
N ILE A 50 5.71 -10.99 49.92
CA ILE A 50 6.04 -9.56 49.99
C ILE A 50 4.73 -8.75 50.01
N THR A 51 4.62 -7.77 50.90
CA THR A 51 3.52 -6.80 50.89
C THR A 51 4.07 -5.38 50.90
N LEU A 52 3.69 -4.58 49.90
CA LEU A 52 4.03 -3.18 49.77
C LEU A 52 2.81 -2.32 50.11
N ASN A 53 2.88 -1.61 51.24
CA ASN A 53 1.84 -0.68 51.68
C ASN A 53 2.50 0.59 52.22
N THR A 54 3.08 1.37 51.32
CA THR A 54 3.92 2.54 51.64
C THR A 54 3.22 3.84 51.20
N PRO A 55 2.10 4.25 51.85
CA PRO A 55 1.27 5.38 51.42
C PRO A 55 1.99 6.73 51.48
N ASN A 56 3.09 6.81 52.26
CA ASN A 56 3.87 8.04 52.42
C ASN A 56 5.08 8.10 51.47
N MET A 57 5.22 7.18 50.51
CA MET A 57 6.36 7.17 49.61
C MET A 57 6.26 8.32 48.58
N VAL A 58 7.31 9.14 48.50
CA VAL A 58 7.33 10.37 47.68
C VAL A 58 8.33 10.34 46.52
N SER A 59 9.14 9.29 46.41
CA SER A 59 10.08 9.11 45.29
C SER A 59 10.15 7.66 44.83
N ASN A 60 10.41 7.45 43.53
CA ASN A 60 10.47 6.11 42.95
C ASN A 60 11.57 5.27 43.61
N LYS A 61 11.27 4.00 43.89
CA LYS A 61 12.18 3.04 44.53
C LYS A 61 12.17 1.70 43.82
N ASP A 62 13.22 0.92 44.08
CA ASP A 62 13.33 -0.46 43.67
C ASP A 62 13.53 -1.39 44.87
N LEU A 63 12.99 -2.60 44.78
CA LEU A 63 13.35 -3.69 45.68
C LEU A 63 14.75 -4.25 45.36
N GLY A 64 15.29 -3.96 44.17
CA GLY A 64 16.63 -4.38 43.76
C GLY A 64 16.81 -5.90 43.73
N LEU A 65 15.74 -6.61 43.40
CA LEU A 65 15.71 -8.07 43.40
C LEU A 65 16.49 -8.64 42.22
N ASP A 66 17.44 -9.51 42.51
CA ASP A 66 18.27 -10.18 41.49
C ASP A 66 18.71 -11.55 41.97
N ASP A 67 18.47 -12.55 41.12
CA ASP A 67 18.59 -13.99 41.40
C ASP A 67 17.83 -14.42 42.67
N VAL A 68 16.59 -13.93 42.81
CA VAL A 68 15.72 -14.27 43.96
C VAL A 68 14.47 -15.03 43.58
N THR A 69 13.98 -15.81 44.54
CA THR A 69 12.68 -16.48 44.52
C THR A 69 11.77 -15.92 45.61
N ILE A 70 10.58 -15.50 45.20
CA ILE A 70 9.44 -15.20 46.06
C ILE A 70 8.58 -16.46 46.11
N GLY A 71 8.58 -17.14 47.25
CA GLY A 71 7.94 -18.46 47.41
C GLY A 71 6.39 -18.43 47.46
N GLY A 72 5.82 -17.26 47.67
CA GLY A 72 4.38 -16.99 47.69
C GLY A 72 4.08 -15.69 46.95
N ASP A 73 3.21 -14.85 47.52
CA ASP A 73 2.60 -13.73 46.79
C ASP A 73 3.40 -12.44 46.93
N ILE A 74 3.38 -11.61 45.89
CA ILE A 74 3.66 -10.17 45.99
C ILE A 74 2.31 -9.45 46.01
N ARG A 75 2.08 -8.60 47.01
CA ARG A 75 0.88 -7.77 47.11
C ARG A 75 1.23 -6.29 47.21
N VAL A 76 0.66 -5.46 46.35
CA VAL A 76 0.85 -4.01 46.31
C VAL A 76 -0.48 -3.34 46.65
N MET A 77 -0.52 -2.70 47.82
CA MET A 77 -1.71 -2.04 48.34
C MET A 77 -1.66 -0.53 48.12
N ASP A 78 -0.51 0.09 48.38
CA ASP A 78 -0.31 1.53 48.22
C ASP A 78 1.18 1.83 48.05
N THR A 79 1.50 2.77 47.16
CA THR A 79 2.86 3.23 46.86
C THR A 79 3.02 4.75 47.02
N GLY A 80 2.06 5.40 47.68
CA GLY A 80 2.01 6.85 47.84
C GLY A 80 1.93 7.57 46.50
N SER A 81 2.71 8.65 46.36
CA SER A 81 2.78 9.41 45.11
C SER A 81 3.86 8.92 44.15
N ALA A 82 4.46 7.76 44.43
CA ALA A 82 5.64 7.25 43.75
C ALA A 82 5.47 5.79 43.32
N ARG A 83 6.53 5.21 42.78
CA ARG A 83 6.52 3.90 42.12
C ARG A 83 7.43 2.92 42.82
N TRP A 84 6.97 1.68 42.95
CA TRP A 84 7.84 0.54 43.29
C TRP A 84 8.25 -0.20 42.03
N ARG A 85 9.55 -0.50 41.95
CA ARG A 85 10.15 -1.35 40.93
C ARG A 85 10.55 -2.67 41.56
N LEU A 86 10.30 -3.77 40.88
CA LEU A 86 10.75 -5.09 41.30
C LEU A 86 12.29 -5.14 41.34
N THR A 87 12.94 -4.56 40.34
CA THR A 87 14.40 -4.66 40.18
C THR A 87 15.00 -3.48 39.41
N SER A 88 16.33 -3.43 39.35
CA SER A 88 17.17 -2.51 38.57
C SER A 88 18.58 -3.09 38.41
N THR A 89 19.23 -2.85 37.27
CA THR A 89 20.59 -3.33 36.97
C THR A 89 21.46 -2.28 36.26
N SER A 90 22.77 -2.53 36.19
CA SER A 90 23.72 -1.72 35.41
C SER A 90 23.68 -2.09 33.92
N SER A 91 24.27 -1.26 33.07
CA SER A 91 24.29 -1.51 31.62
C SER A 91 24.99 -2.82 31.27
N GLY A 92 24.36 -3.64 30.42
CA GLY A 92 24.87 -4.97 30.03
C GLY A 92 24.56 -6.10 31.02
N ASP A 93 23.97 -5.80 32.17
CA ASP A 93 23.64 -6.81 33.19
C ASP A 93 22.22 -7.37 33.02
N THR A 94 22.02 -8.55 33.60
CA THR A 94 20.74 -9.25 33.67
C THR A 94 20.26 -9.30 35.12
N ALA A 95 18.97 -9.11 35.37
CA ALA A 95 18.34 -9.49 36.64
C ALA A 95 17.22 -10.50 36.42
N THR A 96 17.17 -11.50 37.31
CA THR A 96 16.16 -12.56 37.29
C THR A 96 15.37 -12.62 38.58
N VAL A 97 14.04 -12.65 38.49
CA VAL A 97 13.15 -12.82 39.65
C VAL A 97 12.17 -13.96 39.38
N THR A 98 12.00 -14.87 40.33
CA THR A 98 10.99 -15.93 40.27
C THR A 98 9.91 -15.68 41.31
N ILE A 99 8.64 -15.74 40.92
CA ILE A 99 7.47 -15.54 41.78
C ILE A 99 6.61 -16.80 41.68
N MET A 100 6.54 -17.55 42.78
CA MET A 100 5.85 -18.83 42.85
C MET A 100 4.34 -18.67 43.11
N GLY A 101 3.95 -17.60 43.80
CA GLY A 101 2.55 -17.24 44.06
C GLY A 101 2.06 -16.10 43.18
N ASP A 102 1.01 -15.42 43.62
CA ASP A 102 0.31 -14.41 42.84
C ASP A 102 1.02 -13.05 42.88
N MET A 103 0.87 -12.29 41.80
CA MET A 103 1.17 -10.87 41.75
C MET A 103 -0.15 -10.09 41.86
N ILE A 104 -0.42 -9.52 43.03
CA ILE A 104 -1.66 -8.78 43.34
C ILE A 104 -1.37 -7.27 43.42
N VAL A 105 -1.98 -6.45 42.55
CA VAL A 105 -1.92 -4.98 42.61
C VAL A 105 -3.31 -4.40 42.82
N GLU A 106 -3.50 -3.70 43.93
CA GLU A 106 -4.79 -3.12 44.34
C GLU A 106 -4.81 -1.60 44.18
N ALA A 107 -3.67 -0.94 44.37
CA ALA A 107 -3.50 0.49 44.17
C ALA A 107 -2.01 0.87 44.03
N GLY A 108 -1.72 2.16 43.83
CA GLY A 108 -0.36 2.67 43.66
C GLY A 108 0.21 2.37 42.27
N SER A 109 1.54 2.30 42.16
CA SER A 109 2.27 2.06 40.90
C SER A 109 3.37 1.02 41.11
N PHE A 110 3.25 -0.13 40.45
CA PHE A 110 4.20 -1.22 40.50
C PHE A 110 4.73 -1.61 39.12
N GLU A 111 6.05 -1.81 39.03
CA GLU A 111 6.75 -1.96 37.77
C GLU A 111 7.85 -3.02 37.86
N THR A 112 8.22 -3.67 36.76
CA THR A 112 9.40 -4.55 36.78
C THR A 112 10.68 -3.73 37.01
N GLN A 113 10.82 -2.63 36.28
CA GLN A 113 12.04 -1.81 36.26
C GLN A 113 11.77 -0.40 35.72
N GLY A 114 12.73 0.52 35.91
CA GLY A 114 12.67 1.85 35.30
C GLY A 114 14.03 2.48 34.99
N THR A 115 14.97 1.69 34.46
CA THR A 115 16.32 2.12 34.09
C THR A 115 16.41 2.60 32.63
N GLY A 116 17.22 3.63 32.39
CA GLY A 116 17.60 4.09 31.05
C GLY A 116 18.87 3.42 30.50
N ASN A 117 19.50 2.53 31.27
CA ASN A 117 20.76 1.88 30.91
C ASN A 117 20.61 1.00 29.66
N ALA A 118 21.58 1.04 28.75
CA ALA A 118 21.57 0.22 27.55
C ALA A 118 21.84 -1.26 27.85
N LEU A 119 21.34 -2.14 26.98
CA LEU A 119 21.60 -3.59 27.00
C LEU A 119 21.25 -4.29 28.32
N THR A 120 20.36 -3.72 29.14
CA THR A 120 19.88 -4.40 30.36
C THR A 120 18.86 -5.47 30.02
N THR A 121 18.90 -6.59 30.73
CA THR A 121 17.92 -7.68 30.58
C THR A 121 17.20 -7.91 31.92
N PHE A 122 15.88 -7.97 31.89
CA PHE A 122 15.07 -8.29 33.06
C PHE A 122 14.19 -9.50 32.75
N ILE A 123 14.26 -10.54 33.58
CA ILE A 123 13.48 -11.76 33.40
C ILE A 123 12.69 -12.01 34.66
N VAL A 124 11.37 -12.15 34.52
CA VAL A 124 10.50 -12.54 35.62
C VAL A 124 9.78 -13.83 35.27
N HIS A 125 9.94 -14.85 36.12
CA HIS A 125 9.21 -16.11 36.02
C HIS A 125 8.04 -16.08 37.00
N GLN A 126 6.82 -16.16 36.47
CA GLN A 126 5.57 -16.05 37.21
C GLN A 126 4.82 -17.38 37.17
N TYR A 127 4.54 -17.97 38.33
CA TYR A 127 3.79 -19.23 38.47
C TYR A 127 2.39 -19.04 39.08
N GLY A 128 2.12 -17.99 39.84
CA GLY A 128 0.74 -17.65 40.24
C GLY A 128 0.06 -16.73 39.24
N ASP A 129 -1.17 -16.32 39.56
CA ASP A 129 -1.95 -15.37 38.78
C ASP A 129 -1.38 -13.95 38.89
N ILE A 130 -1.54 -13.14 37.83
CA ILE A 130 -1.38 -11.69 37.90
C ILE A 130 -2.78 -11.08 38.04
N ASN A 131 -3.04 -10.45 39.18
CA ASN A 131 -4.33 -9.88 39.55
C ASN A 131 -4.18 -8.37 39.81
N VAL A 132 -4.62 -7.55 38.86
CA VAL A 132 -4.55 -6.09 38.98
C VAL A 132 -5.98 -5.52 39.04
N THR A 133 -6.30 -4.82 40.13
CA THR A 133 -7.65 -4.30 40.42
C THR A 133 -7.70 -2.78 40.62
N GLY A 134 -6.56 -2.12 40.46
CA GLY A 134 -6.44 -0.68 40.55
C GLY A 134 -4.98 -0.23 40.39
N GLY A 135 -4.78 1.09 40.29
CA GLY A 135 -3.44 1.67 40.17
C GLY A 135 -2.77 1.43 38.82
N VAL A 136 -1.44 1.40 38.82
CA VAL A 136 -0.59 1.19 37.64
C VAL A 136 0.19 -0.12 37.80
N PHE A 137 0.10 -1.00 36.80
CA PHE A 137 0.98 -2.16 36.65
C PHE A 137 1.69 -2.07 35.31
N ALA A 138 3.01 -1.93 35.32
CA ALA A 138 3.78 -1.68 34.10
C ALA A 138 4.94 -2.65 33.94
N ILE A 139 5.05 -3.25 32.75
CA ILE A 139 6.15 -4.14 32.43
C ILE A 139 7.50 -3.42 32.38
N SER A 140 7.51 -2.15 31.96
CA SER A 140 8.72 -1.33 31.88
C SER A 140 8.41 0.16 31.99
N ARG A 141 9.19 0.89 32.79
CA ARG A 141 9.18 2.37 32.85
C ARG A 141 10.52 2.99 32.47
N GLY A 142 11.41 2.19 31.90
CA GLY A 142 12.75 2.60 31.48
C GLY A 142 12.95 2.31 30.00
N SER A 143 13.61 3.21 29.28
CA SER A 143 13.85 3.05 27.84
C SER A 143 14.92 2.01 27.50
N GLN A 144 15.68 1.53 28.51
CA GLN A 144 16.73 0.53 28.35
C GLN A 144 17.72 0.87 27.21
N GLY A 145 18.25 2.10 27.21
CA GLY A 145 19.15 2.61 26.18
C GLY A 145 18.47 2.74 24.81
N SER A 146 17.28 3.33 24.78
CA SER A 146 16.50 3.53 23.55
C SER A 146 16.16 2.22 22.82
N GLY A 147 15.70 1.22 23.58
CA GLY A 147 15.26 -0.07 23.04
C GLY A 147 16.39 -1.06 22.79
N SER A 148 17.55 -0.90 23.43
CA SER A 148 18.65 -1.86 23.31
C SER A 148 18.55 -3.04 24.30
N GLY A 149 17.83 -2.88 25.40
CA GLY A 149 17.60 -3.93 26.41
C GLY A 149 16.19 -4.55 26.35
N THR A 150 15.97 -5.58 27.16
CA THR A 150 14.72 -6.37 27.18
C THR A 150 14.13 -6.51 28.59
N THR A 151 12.81 -6.70 28.68
CA THR A 151 12.09 -7.06 29.89
C THR A 151 11.05 -8.14 29.56
N THR A 152 11.23 -9.37 30.04
CA THR A 152 10.37 -10.50 29.70
C THR A 152 9.72 -11.07 30.95
N TRP A 153 8.39 -11.13 30.95
CA TRP A 153 7.59 -11.79 31.99
C TRP A 153 7.07 -13.12 31.45
N TYR A 154 7.58 -14.25 31.94
CA TYR A 154 7.09 -15.59 31.58
C TYR A 154 6.01 -16.03 32.55
N LEU A 155 4.79 -16.24 32.05
CA LEU A 155 3.68 -16.81 32.81
C LEU A 155 3.66 -18.31 32.56
N HIS A 156 4.19 -19.10 33.50
CA HIS A 156 4.32 -20.56 33.34
C HIS A 156 3.05 -21.32 33.70
N GLU A 157 2.15 -20.73 34.51
CA GLU A 157 0.99 -21.45 35.06
C GLU A 157 -0.25 -20.55 35.19
N GLY A 158 -0.14 -19.46 35.98
CA GLY A 158 -1.26 -18.58 36.29
C GLY A 158 -1.81 -17.77 35.10
N ASN A 159 -2.94 -17.11 35.35
CA ASN A 159 -3.68 -16.26 34.42
C ASN A 159 -3.32 -14.78 34.58
N PHE A 160 -3.80 -13.93 33.67
CA PHE A 160 -3.58 -12.49 33.75
C PHE A 160 -4.90 -11.71 33.71
N PHE A 161 -5.28 -11.15 34.85
CA PHE A 161 -6.48 -10.34 35.02
C PHE A 161 -6.12 -8.90 35.38
N MET A 162 -6.72 -7.95 34.66
CA MET A 162 -6.54 -6.53 34.92
C MET A 162 -7.89 -5.81 34.85
N SER A 163 -8.23 -5.04 35.88
CA SER A 163 -9.49 -4.33 36.00
C SER A 163 -9.29 -2.95 36.63
N ASP A 164 -9.99 -1.93 36.10
CA ASP A 164 -10.03 -0.56 36.63
C ASP A 164 -8.63 0.03 36.92
N ALA A 165 -7.68 -0.28 36.05
CA ALA A 165 -6.26 0.00 36.24
C ALA A 165 -5.59 0.51 34.96
N GLU A 166 -4.33 0.91 35.08
CA GLU A 166 -3.53 1.46 33.99
C GLU A 166 -2.27 0.60 33.74
N THR A 167 -2.01 0.29 32.48
CA THR A 167 -0.76 -0.39 32.05
C THR A 167 0.12 0.52 31.22
N ARG A 168 1.44 0.33 31.29
CA ARG A 168 2.43 1.13 30.55
C ARG A 168 3.63 0.31 30.11
N ASN A 169 4.26 0.78 29.04
CA ASN A 169 5.56 0.30 28.58
C ASN A 169 6.41 1.46 28.03
N SER A 170 7.56 1.74 28.64
CA SER A 170 8.50 2.76 28.16
C SER A 170 9.65 2.20 27.30
N ASN A 171 9.60 0.90 26.98
CA ASN A 171 10.44 0.25 25.97
C ASN A 171 9.52 -0.41 24.91
N PRO A 172 8.76 0.38 24.14
CA PRO A 172 7.72 -0.11 23.23
C PRO A 172 8.28 -0.62 21.89
N THR A 173 9.60 -0.67 21.72
CA THR A 173 10.17 -1.30 20.53
C THR A 173 9.65 -2.74 20.45
N PRO A 174 8.98 -3.14 19.35
CA PRO A 174 8.29 -4.42 19.26
C PRO A 174 9.17 -5.59 19.72
N GLY A 175 8.67 -6.33 20.71
CA GLY A 175 9.33 -7.52 21.25
C GLY A 175 10.31 -7.30 22.42
N ASN A 176 10.65 -6.05 22.77
CA ASN A 176 11.62 -5.79 23.84
C ASN A 176 11.06 -5.95 25.25
N ALA A 177 9.86 -5.42 25.52
CA ALA A 177 9.18 -5.59 26.81
C ALA A 177 7.85 -6.32 26.60
N LYS A 178 7.76 -7.59 27.03
CA LYS A 178 6.65 -8.48 26.69
C LYS A 178 6.25 -9.47 27.79
N PHE A 179 4.98 -9.85 27.77
CA PHE A 179 4.47 -11.00 28.51
C PHE A 179 4.48 -12.23 27.62
N VAL A 180 4.94 -13.37 28.14
CA VAL A 180 4.99 -14.65 27.44
C VAL A 180 4.07 -15.63 28.14
N PHE A 181 2.99 -16.03 27.48
CA PHE A 181 2.18 -17.17 27.91
C PHE A 181 2.97 -18.44 27.57
N ALA A 182 3.36 -19.19 28.61
CA ALA A 182 4.32 -20.29 28.52
C ALA A 182 3.80 -21.59 29.15
N LYS A 183 2.55 -21.61 29.65
CA LYS A 183 1.94 -22.83 30.18
C LYS A 183 1.68 -23.82 29.05
N ASN A 184 1.99 -25.09 29.27
CA ASN A 184 1.61 -26.17 28.35
C ASN A 184 0.12 -26.56 28.50
N ASP A 185 -0.75 -25.56 28.46
CA ASP A 185 -2.21 -25.64 28.57
C ASP A 185 -2.79 -24.24 28.25
N THR A 186 -4.03 -24.01 28.66
CA THR A 186 -4.74 -22.74 28.56
C THR A 186 -4.39 -21.80 29.71
N GLN A 187 -4.10 -20.55 29.36
CA GLN A 187 -4.00 -19.40 30.26
C GLN A 187 -5.03 -18.36 29.85
N GLN A 188 -5.73 -17.82 30.83
CA GLN A 188 -6.79 -16.84 30.60
C GLN A 188 -6.24 -15.43 30.70
N ILE A 189 -6.81 -14.54 29.88
CA ILE A 189 -6.64 -13.10 29.99
C ILE A 189 -8.01 -12.42 30.02
N SER A 190 -8.14 -11.40 30.88
CA SER A 190 -9.31 -10.52 30.90
C SER A 190 -8.91 -9.11 31.32
N PHE A 191 -9.12 -8.14 30.43
CA PHE A 191 -8.89 -6.72 30.70
C PHE A 191 -10.24 -6.00 30.70
N THR A 192 -10.60 -5.37 31.82
CA THR A 192 -11.86 -4.62 31.96
C THR A 192 -11.56 -3.19 32.41
N ASN A 193 -11.99 -2.18 31.67
CA ASN A 193 -11.68 -0.76 31.96
C ASN A 193 -10.17 -0.47 32.13
N VAL A 194 -9.33 -1.13 31.32
CA VAL A 194 -7.88 -0.94 31.38
C VAL A 194 -7.46 0.22 30.50
N THR A 195 -6.67 1.15 31.06
CA THR A 195 -6.10 2.28 30.32
C THR A 195 -4.67 1.97 29.87
N TYR A 196 -4.37 2.16 28.58
CA TYR A 196 -3.00 2.17 28.06
C TYR A 196 -2.36 3.54 28.30
N GLY A 197 -1.69 3.69 29.45
CA GLY A 197 -1.12 4.96 29.93
C GLY A 197 0.15 5.44 29.23
N GLY A 198 0.56 4.77 28.16
CA GLY A 198 1.71 5.11 27.32
C GLY A 198 2.55 3.90 26.93
N GLY A 199 2.79 3.79 25.63
CA GLY A 199 3.52 2.71 24.97
C GLY A 199 2.74 1.38 24.89
N ASP A 200 3.21 0.53 24.00
CA ASP A 200 2.47 -0.65 23.56
C ASP A 200 2.76 -1.86 24.45
N ILE A 201 1.75 -2.68 24.73
CA ILE A 201 1.94 -3.92 25.49
C ILE A 201 2.10 -5.08 24.52
N HIS A 202 3.20 -5.82 24.66
CA HIS A 202 3.52 -6.93 23.77
C HIS A 202 3.26 -8.27 24.42
N PHE A 203 2.81 -9.23 23.61
CA PHE A 203 2.50 -10.59 24.02
C PHE A 203 3.19 -11.60 23.11
N GLU A 204 3.60 -12.72 23.69
CA GLU A 204 4.01 -13.92 22.96
C GLU A 204 3.25 -15.12 23.53
N ILE A 205 2.66 -15.91 22.64
CA ILE A 205 2.02 -17.16 22.99
C ILE A 205 2.96 -18.28 22.54
N SER A 206 3.49 -19.04 23.50
CA SER A 206 4.43 -20.14 23.22
C SER A 206 3.74 -21.29 22.47
N ASP A 207 4.50 -22.11 21.75
CA ASP A 207 4.01 -23.19 20.87
C ASP A 207 3.03 -24.19 21.50
N SER A 208 3.20 -24.44 22.79
CA SER A 208 2.43 -25.36 23.63
C SER A 208 1.32 -24.68 24.44
N SER A 209 1.16 -23.37 24.28
CA SER A 209 0.22 -22.55 25.08
C SER A 209 -1.02 -22.16 24.29
N THR A 210 -2.14 -22.05 25.01
CA THR A 210 -3.35 -21.38 24.50
C THR A 210 -3.64 -20.15 25.34
N MET A 211 -3.72 -18.98 24.71
CA MET A 211 -4.22 -17.75 25.32
C MET A 211 -5.73 -17.66 25.13
N GLN A 212 -6.50 -17.72 26.21
CA GLN A 212 -7.96 -17.60 26.17
C GLN A 212 -8.40 -16.19 26.55
N VAL A 213 -8.97 -15.46 25.60
CA VAL A 213 -9.50 -14.10 25.75
C VAL A 213 -10.95 -14.17 26.24
N LEU A 214 -11.17 -13.91 27.53
CA LEU A 214 -12.47 -14.11 28.17
C LEU A 214 -13.48 -12.97 27.94
N GLN A 215 -13.00 -11.74 27.79
CA GLN A 215 -13.79 -10.53 27.58
C GLN A 215 -13.23 -9.76 26.38
N ASP A 216 -13.86 -8.61 26.05
CA ASP A 216 -13.35 -7.72 25.01
C ASP A 216 -11.90 -7.30 25.31
N PHE A 217 -11.02 -7.51 24.35
CA PHE A 217 -9.60 -7.23 24.47
C PHE A 217 -9.10 -6.44 23.26
N ALA A 218 -8.55 -5.25 23.53
CA ALA A 218 -7.91 -4.40 22.53
C ALA A 218 -6.39 -4.57 22.63
N ALA A 219 -5.78 -5.27 21.67
CA ALA A 219 -4.34 -5.40 21.56
C ALA A 219 -3.74 -4.17 20.87
N ASN A 220 -2.85 -3.46 21.56
CA ASN A 220 -2.25 -2.21 21.08
C ASN A 220 -0.77 -2.32 20.70
N GLY A 221 -0.22 -3.53 20.64
CA GLY A 221 1.19 -3.77 20.34
C GLY A 221 1.41 -5.05 19.54
N LEU A 222 2.66 -5.53 19.55
CA LEU A 222 3.02 -6.82 18.96
C LEU A 222 2.44 -8.00 19.76
N MET A 223 1.68 -8.86 19.08
CA MET A 223 1.22 -10.15 19.57
C MET A 223 1.78 -11.26 18.69
N VAL A 224 2.79 -11.98 19.19
CA VAL A 224 3.43 -13.11 18.50
C VAL A 224 2.73 -14.41 18.86
N ASN A 225 2.15 -15.08 17.87
CA ASN A 225 1.42 -16.32 18.08
C ASN A 225 2.21 -17.53 17.55
N LYS A 226 2.85 -18.28 18.46
CA LYS A 226 3.42 -19.62 18.17
C LYS A 226 2.49 -20.74 18.64
N GLY A 227 1.65 -20.45 19.64
CA GLY A 227 0.61 -21.33 20.17
C GLY A 227 -0.77 -21.04 19.58
N ALA A 228 -1.81 -21.08 20.41
CA ALA A 228 -3.18 -20.82 20.00
C ALA A 228 -3.77 -19.61 20.73
N ILE A 229 -4.70 -18.92 20.08
CA ILE A 229 -5.49 -17.85 20.68
C ILE A 229 -6.95 -18.27 20.55
N ASP A 230 -7.62 -18.43 21.69
CA ASP A 230 -9.05 -18.76 21.79
C ASP A 230 -9.81 -17.53 22.26
N VAL A 231 -10.72 -17.01 21.42
CA VAL A 231 -11.44 -15.76 21.68
C VAL A 231 -12.87 -16.07 22.09
N GLN A 232 -13.20 -15.83 23.37
CA GLN A 232 -14.56 -15.98 23.93
C GLN A 232 -15.33 -14.64 23.96
N GLY A 233 -14.61 -13.52 24.10
CA GLY A 233 -15.12 -12.15 23.96
C GLY A 233 -14.93 -11.59 22.53
N THR A 234 -14.51 -10.34 22.41
CA THR A 234 -14.00 -9.79 21.14
C THR A 234 -12.50 -9.53 21.21
N LEU A 235 -11.81 -9.64 20.08
CA LEU A 235 -10.41 -9.26 19.92
C LEU A 235 -10.33 -8.14 18.89
N THR A 236 -9.68 -7.04 19.27
CA THR A 236 -9.43 -5.89 18.37
C THR A 236 -7.93 -5.62 18.32
N PHE A 237 -7.38 -5.54 17.12
CA PHE A 237 -6.03 -5.02 16.88
C PHE A 237 -6.16 -3.54 16.54
N THR A 238 -5.67 -2.66 17.44
CA THR A 238 -5.80 -1.19 17.29
C THR A 238 -4.76 -0.62 16.33
N ASP A 239 -4.85 0.67 16.03
CA ASP A 239 -3.84 1.41 15.26
C ASP A 239 -2.40 1.11 15.74
N GLY A 240 -1.51 0.80 14.80
CA GLY A 240 -0.10 0.45 15.04
C GLY A 240 0.16 -0.95 15.63
N SER A 241 -0.87 -1.70 16.02
CA SER A 241 -0.70 -3.06 16.55
C SER A 241 -0.35 -4.07 15.46
N VAL A 242 0.36 -5.14 15.83
CA VAL A 242 0.81 -6.18 14.91
C VAL A 242 0.45 -7.55 15.48
N TYR A 243 -0.33 -8.32 14.74
CA TYR A 243 -0.46 -9.76 14.96
C TYR A 243 0.56 -10.50 14.11
N GLU A 244 1.47 -11.23 14.74
CA GLU A 244 2.39 -12.11 14.02
C GLU A 244 1.93 -13.57 14.13
N HIS A 245 1.54 -14.18 13.01
CA HIS A 245 1.34 -15.61 12.92
C HIS A 245 2.68 -16.31 12.70
N ALA A 246 3.33 -16.65 13.82
CA ALA A 246 4.69 -17.20 13.89
C ALA A 246 4.70 -18.73 14.03
N ARG A 247 3.72 -19.41 13.44
CA ARG A 247 3.60 -20.87 13.41
C ARG A 247 3.13 -21.37 12.05
N ASP A 248 3.31 -22.67 11.83
CA ASP A 248 2.63 -23.40 10.75
C ASP A 248 1.27 -23.88 11.26
N GLU A 249 0.29 -23.94 10.36
CA GLU A 249 -1.08 -24.38 10.70
C GLU A 249 -1.73 -23.54 11.83
N GLY A 250 -2.66 -24.14 12.57
CA GLY A 250 -3.45 -23.44 13.58
C GLY A 250 -4.54 -22.56 12.94
N SER A 251 -4.97 -21.55 13.67
CA SER A 251 -5.97 -20.57 13.24
C SER A 251 -5.46 -19.15 13.43
N VAL A 252 -5.91 -18.25 12.57
CA VAL A 252 -5.88 -16.80 12.85
C VAL A 252 -7.05 -16.52 13.78
N PRO A 253 -6.86 -15.82 14.91
CA PRO A 253 -8.00 -15.46 15.75
C PRO A 253 -8.96 -14.57 14.97
N THR A 254 -10.26 -14.79 15.12
CA THR A 254 -11.26 -13.86 14.59
C THR A 254 -11.14 -12.53 15.33
N ALA A 255 -10.87 -11.45 14.61
CA ALA A 255 -10.60 -10.15 15.20
C ALA A 255 -11.16 -9.00 14.36
N THR A 256 -11.31 -7.84 14.99
CA THR A 256 -11.46 -6.56 14.29
C THR A 256 -10.08 -5.95 14.07
N TRP A 257 -9.78 -5.57 12.82
CA TRP A 257 -8.51 -4.99 12.41
C TRP A 257 -8.72 -3.49 12.16
N GLU A 258 -8.40 -2.65 13.13
CA GLU A 258 -8.59 -1.20 13.00
C GLU A 258 -7.61 -0.57 12.01
N MET A 259 -7.92 0.65 11.60
CA MET A 259 -7.04 1.48 10.76
C MET A 259 -5.64 1.54 11.36
N GLY A 260 -4.64 1.15 10.56
CA GLY A 260 -3.22 1.11 10.93
C GLY A 260 -2.73 -0.20 11.55
N SER A 261 -3.61 -1.17 11.83
CA SER A 261 -3.21 -2.51 12.31
C SER A 261 -2.63 -3.40 11.20
N GLU A 262 -1.80 -4.38 11.58
CA GLU A 262 -1.11 -5.29 10.66
C GLU A 262 -1.31 -6.76 11.05
N ALA A 263 -1.68 -7.59 10.06
CA ALA A 263 -1.55 -9.04 10.13
C ALA A 263 -0.27 -9.49 9.40
N LEU A 264 0.70 -10.01 10.14
CA LEU A 264 2.01 -10.42 9.65
C LEU A 264 2.16 -11.95 9.71
N PHE A 265 2.37 -12.60 8.57
CA PHE A 265 2.56 -14.06 8.51
C PHE A 265 4.03 -14.39 8.28
N THR A 266 4.65 -15.08 9.24
CA THR A 266 6.10 -15.39 9.23
C THR A 266 6.40 -16.87 9.39
N GLY A 267 5.57 -17.60 10.16
CA GLY A 267 5.86 -18.98 10.56
C GLY A 267 5.32 -20.07 9.64
N ILE A 268 4.62 -19.72 8.56
CA ILE A 268 3.93 -20.69 7.70
C ILE A 268 4.94 -21.44 6.82
N THR A 269 4.86 -22.77 6.84
CA THR A 269 5.74 -23.65 6.06
C THR A 269 4.99 -24.62 5.14
N GLY A 270 4.00 -25.35 5.64
CA GLY A 270 3.34 -26.43 4.91
C GLY A 270 1.86 -26.19 4.61
N SER A 271 1.18 -25.45 5.48
CA SER A 271 -0.28 -25.38 5.50
C SER A 271 -0.74 -23.98 5.91
N ALA A 272 -1.73 -23.45 5.21
CA ALA A 272 -2.32 -22.16 5.58
C ALA A 272 -3.11 -22.28 6.89
N PRO A 273 -3.10 -21.26 7.76
CA PRO A 273 -3.92 -21.26 8.96
C PRO A 273 -5.42 -21.24 8.62
N ALA A 274 -6.23 -21.84 9.49
CA ALA A 274 -7.67 -21.66 9.48
C ALA A 274 -8.05 -20.21 9.78
N ASP A 275 -9.27 -19.82 9.42
CA ASP A 275 -9.86 -18.50 9.72
C ASP A 275 -9.05 -17.28 9.22
N ARG A 276 -8.15 -17.52 8.26
CA ARG A 276 -7.30 -16.50 7.63
C ARG A 276 -8.05 -15.55 6.68
N GLY A 277 -9.27 -15.90 6.26
CA GLY A 277 -10.10 -15.08 5.39
C GLY A 277 -10.89 -14.06 6.21
N GLN A 278 -10.28 -12.92 6.50
CA GLN A 278 -10.86 -11.84 7.31
C GLN A 278 -10.62 -10.48 6.64
N ASP A 279 -11.37 -9.47 7.08
CA ASP A 279 -11.14 -8.08 6.72
C ASP A 279 -9.95 -7.52 7.52
N TYR A 280 -8.73 -7.66 7.00
CA TYR A 280 -7.54 -7.04 7.58
C TYR A 280 -7.45 -5.56 7.23
N TYR A 281 -6.78 -4.75 8.06
CA TYR A 281 -6.35 -3.43 7.61
C TYR A 281 -5.12 -3.56 6.71
N ASN A 282 -3.93 -3.84 7.27
CA ASN A 282 -2.76 -4.21 6.48
C ASN A 282 -2.47 -5.72 6.58
N LEU A 283 -1.92 -6.30 5.50
CA LEU A 283 -1.53 -7.70 5.43
C LEU A 283 -0.10 -7.85 4.87
N THR A 284 0.80 -8.45 5.66
CA THR A 284 2.16 -8.75 5.25
C THR A 284 2.43 -10.25 5.21
N LEU A 285 2.87 -10.74 4.06
CA LEU A 285 3.25 -12.13 3.82
C LEU A 285 4.78 -12.22 3.70
N ASN A 286 5.43 -12.71 4.75
CA ASN A 286 6.87 -12.93 4.80
C ASN A 286 7.16 -14.37 5.26
N THR A 287 6.85 -15.33 4.39
CA THR A 287 6.90 -16.76 4.66
C THR A 287 8.03 -17.44 3.85
N PRO A 288 9.31 -17.16 4.13
CA PRO A 288 10.44 -17.70 3.36
C PRO A 288 10.58 -19.22 3.48
N GLY A 289 10.00 -19.82 4.52
CA GLY A 289 9.97 -21.27 4.73
C GLY A 289 8.86 -22.00 3.99
N MET A 290 8.05 -21.33 3.17
CA MET A 290 6.87 -21.93 2.54
C MET A 290 7.24 -22.94 1.44
N LEU A 291 6.67 -24.14 1.55
CA LEU A 291 6.97 -25.31 0.72
C LEU A 291 5.81 -25.72 -0.21
N SER A 292 4.61 -25.21 0.05
CA SER A 292 3.39 -25.56 -0.69
C SER A 292 2.64 -24.30 -1.12
N ASN A 293 1.83 -24.44 -2.18
CA ASN A 293 1.05 -23.31 -2.68
C ASN A 293 -0.18 -23.12 -1.80
N LEU A 294 -0.33 -21.93 -1.25
CA LEU A 294 -1.39 -21.60 -0.30
C LEU A 294 -2.24 -20.45 -0.85
N ASP A 295 -3.38 -20.22 -0.22
CA ASP A 295 -4.29 -19.12 -0.53
C ASP A 295 -4.70 -18.43 0.77
N MET A 296 -5.17 -17.18 0.71
CA MET A 296 -5.64 -16.41 1.86
C MET A 296 -7.15 -16.50 2.09
N ASN A 297 -7.90 -17.20 1.22
CA ASN A 297 -9.35 -17.32 1.27
C ASN A 297 -10.08 -15.98 1.47
N LEU A 298 -9.62 -14.93 0.77
CA LEU A 298 -10.15 -13.57 0.90
C LEU A 298 -11.42 -13.34 0.07
N ASP A 299 -12.03 -14.38 -0.51
CA ASP A 299 -13.28 -14.24 -1.24
C ASP A 299 -14.38 -13.65 -0.34
N GLY A 300 -14.86 -12.46 -0.69
CA GLY A 300 -15.84 -11.70 0.10
C GLY A 300 -15.25 -10.72 1.12
N ASN A 301 -13.92 -10.61 1.25
CA ASN A 301 -13.25 -9.78 2.24
C ASN A 301 -12.63 -8.50 1.63
N THR A 302 -12.30 -7.56 2.51
CA THR A 302 -11.68 -6.26 2.22
C THR A 302 -10.37 -6.12 2.97
N ILE A 303 -9.31 -5.72 2.25
CA ILE A 303 -8.08 -5.21 2.85
C ILE A 303 -8.19 -3.68 2.89
N GLY A 304 -8.26 -3.13 4.11
CA GLY A 304 -8.49 -1.70 4.35
C GLY A 304 -7.30 -0.79 4.04
N GLY A 305 -6.09 -1.37 4.02
CA GLY A 305 -4.82 -0.73 3.71
C GLY A 305 -4.03 -1.57 2.70
N ASP A 306 -2.76 -1.80 2.99
CA ASP A 306 -1.81 -2.38 2.03
C ASP A 306 -1.70 -3.90 2.14
N ILE A 307 -1.43 -4.57 1.02
CA ILE A 307 -0.89 -5.93 0.97
C ILE A 307 0.59 -5.86 0.63
N ARG A 308 1.45 -6.49 1.44
CA ARG A 308 2.88 -6.59 1.17
C ARG A 308 3.35 -8.04 1.14
N VAL A 309 3.85 -8.48 0.00
CA VAL A 309 4.50 -9.79 -0.16
C VAL A 309 6.00 -9.59 -0.18
N VAL A 310 6.64 -9.96 0.92
CA VAL A 310 8.09 -9.81 1.11
C VAL A 310 8.83 -11.02 0.56
N ASN A 311 8.37 -12.23 0.92
CA ASN A 311 8.97 -13.48 0.47
C ASN A 311 7.98 -14.64 0.66
N THR A 312 7.91 -15.56 -0.29
CA THR A 312 7.01 -16.73 -0.23
C THR A 312 7.78 -18.06 -0.30
N GLY A 313 9.08 -18.03 -0.04
CA GLY A 313 9.97 -19.18 -0.13
C GLY A 313 9.98 -19.79 -1.53
N SER A 314 9.72 -21.08 -1.58
CA SER A 314 9.71 -21.85 -2.83
C SER A 314 8.33 -21.94 -3.50
N ALA A 315 7.31 -21.41 -2.84
CA ALA A 315 5.92 -21.57 -3.23
C ALA A 315 5.23 -20.22 -3.45
N ARG A 316 3.89 -20.21 -3.47
CA ARG A 316 3.09 -19.04 -3.84
C ARG A 316 1.91 -18.80 -2.92
N TRP A 317 1.59 -17.53 -2.71
CA TRP A 317 0.35 -17.10 -2.09
C TRP A 317 -0.68 -16.72 -3.15
N ARG A 318 -1.93 -17.10 -2.91
CA ARG A 318 -3.09 -16.70 -3.70
C ARG A 318 -4.04 -15.85 -2.86
N LEU A 319 -4.71 -14.88 -3.46
CA LEU A 319 -5.78 -14.15 -2.78
C LEU A 319 -6.94 -15.09 -2.39
N VAL A 320 -7.35 -15.99 -3.30
CA VAL A 320 -8.50 -16.89 -3.07
C VAL A 320 -8.19 -18.36 -3.39
N GLY A 321 -8.86 -19.27 -2.67
CA GLY A 321 -8.66 -20.72 -2.69
C GLY A 321 -9.46 -21.50 -3.74
N GLY A 322 -9.97 -20.82 -4.78
CA GLY A 322 -10.77 -21.47 -5.83
C GLY A 322 -12.29 -21.44 -5.58
N ASN A 323 -12.76 -20.44 -4.85
CA ASN A 323 -14.17 -20.03 -4.80
C ASN A 323 -14.40 -18.83 -5.73
N SER A 324 -15.65 -18.62 -6.15
CA SER A 324 -16.06 -17.35 -6.75
C SER A 324 -16.24 -16.29 -5.66
N GLY A 325 -15.87 -15.05 -5.92
CA GLY A 325 -16.02 -13.98 -4.94
C GLY A 325 -15.36 -12.67 -5.36
N VAL A 326 -15.56 -11.66 -4.52
CA VAL A 326 -14.95 -10.33 -4.68
C VAL A 326 -13.95 -10.12 -3.55
N VAL A 327 -12.74 -9.68 -3.88
CA VAL A 327 -11.77 -9.15 -2.92
C VAL A 327 -11.68 -7.64 -3.14
N THR A 328 -11.79 -6.84 -2.09
CA THR A 328 -11.58 -5.38 -2.18
C THR A 328 -10.24 -5.02 -1.53
N ILE A 329 -9.44 -4.19 -2.18
CA ILE A 329 -8.15 -3.72 -1.67
C ILE A 329 -8.17 -2.20 -1.75
N MET A 330 -8.13 -1.54 -0.60
CA MET A 330 -8.23 -0.08 -0.51
C MET A 330 -6.87 0.61 -0.66
N GLY A 331 -5.79 -0.02 -0.19
CA GLY A 331 -4.42 0.47 -0.32
C GLY A 331 -3.65 -0.16 -1.46
N ASN A 332 -2.33 -0.17 -1.31
CA ASN A 332 -1.37 -0.61 -2.32
C ASN A 332 -1.07 -2.10 -2.21
N VAL A 333 -0.62 -2.69 -3.33
CA VAL A 333 -0.13 -4.07 -3.39
C VAL A 333 1.35 -4.05 -3.74
N TYR A 334 2.19 -4.47 -2.80
CA TYR A 334 3.64 -4.58 -2.99
C TYR A 334 4.05 -6.04 -3.12
N VAL A 335 4.82 -6.37 -4.16
CA VAL A 335 5.45 -7.69 -4.31
C VAL A 335 6.94 -7.51 -4.49
N GLU A 336 7.70 -7.80 -3.43
CA GLU A 336 9.14 -7.54 -3.35
C GLU A 336 9.96 -8.76 -3.80
N ASP A 337 9.51 -9.96 -3.44
CA ASP A 337 10.06 -11.25 -3.86
C ASP A 337 8.99 -12.36 -3.73
N GLY A 338 9.29 -13.57 -4.15
CA GLY A 338 8.39 -14.73 -4.08
C GLY A 338 7.36 -14.78 -5.21
N SER A 339 6.18 -15.34 -4.96
CA SER A 339 5.12 -15.53 -5.96
C SER A 339 3.75 -15.20 -5.36
N PHE A 340 3.07 -14.21 -5.93
CA PHE A 340 1.76 -13.73 -5.49
C PHE A 340 0.77 -13.69 -6.63
N GLU A 341 -0.42 -14.27 -6.43
CA GLU A 341 -1.42 -14.42 -7.47
C GLU A 341 -2.85 -14.20 -6.98
N THR A 342 -3.79 -14.02 -7.90
CA THR A 342 -5.21 -13.94 -7.52
C THR A 342 -5.75 -15.32 -7.14
N GLN A 343 -5.54 -16.33 -7.97
CA GLN A 343 -6.03 -17.70 -7.75
C GLN A 343 -5.22 -18.76 -8.53
N GLY A 344 -5.43 -20.04 -8.20
CA GLY A 344 -4.79 -21.17 -8.90
C GLY A 344 -5.67 -22.40 -9.13
N THR A 345 -6.99 -22.23 -9.26
CA THR A 345 -7.94 -23.33 -9.47
C THR A 345 -8.14 -23.71 -10.93
N SER A 346 -8.34 -25.00 -11.19
CA SER A 346 -8.74 -25.51 -12.50
C SER A 346 -10.25 -25.71 -12.63
N SER A 347 -11.02 -25.39 -11.60
CA SER A 347 -12.49 -25.42 -11.63
C SER A 347 -13.06 -24.07 -12.09
N PRO A 348 -14.22 -24.06 -12.80
CA PRO A 348 -14.89 -22.81 -13.15
C PRO A 348 -15.19 -21.98 -11.90
N THR A 349 -14.66 -20.76 -11.85
CA THR A 349 -14.84 -19.78 -10.77
C THR A 349 -14.86 -18.39 -11.36
N GLU A 350 -15.49 -17.45 -10.66
CA GLU A 350 -15.53 -16.04 -11.03
C GLU A 350 -14.93 -15.22 -9.90
N VAL A 351 -13.72 -14.70 -10.11
CA VAL A 351 -12.98 -13.93 -9.11
C VAL A 351 -12.85 -12.49 -9.58
N VAL A 352 -13.22 -11.56 -8.71
CA VAL A 352 -13.10 -10.12 -8.97
C VAL A 352 -12.23 -9.51 -7.88
N VAL A 353 -11.19 -8.78 -8.26
CA VAL A 353 -10.44 -7.91 -7.37
C VAL A 353 -10.83 -6.47 -7.68
N LYS A 354 -11.25 -5.70 -6.67
CA LYS A 354 -11.49 -4.26 -6.75
C LYS A 354 -10.37 -3.56 -6.01
N HIS A 355 -9.53 -2.83 -6.72
CA HIS A 355 -8.31 -2.27 -6.18
C HIS A 355 -8.28 -0.75 -6.35
N HIS A 356 -8.02 -0.02 -5.27
CA HIS A 356 -8.04 1.45 -5.22
C HIS A 356 -6.66 2.11 -5.04
N GLY A 357 -5.60 1.33 -4.87
CA GLY A 357 -4.23 1.82 -4.74
C GLY A 357 -3.32 1.34 -5.86
N ASP A 358 -2.03 1.56 -5.69
CA ASP A 358 -1.01 1.20 -6.67
C ASP A 358 -0.69 -0.30 -6.60
N VAL A 359 -0.33 -0.89 -7.74
CA VAL A 359 0.38 -2.18 -7.81
C VAL A 359 1.87 -1.88 -8.05
N VAL A 360 2.72 -2.33 -7.14
CA VAL A 360 4.18 -2.16 -7.22
C VAL A 360 4.88 -3.49 -7.05
N VAL A 361 5.38 -4.04 -8.16
CA VAL A 361 6.11 -5.31 -8.18
C VAL A 361 7.57 -5.03 -8.50
N THR A 362 8.49 -5.40 -7.61
CA THR A 362 9.94 -5.14 -7.77
C THR A 362 10.80 -6.40 -7.85
N GLY A 363 10.17 -7.57 -7.69
CA GLY A 363 10.82 -8.86 -7.78
C GLY A 363 9.82 -10.01 -7.81
N GLY A 364 10.33 -11.24 -7.89
CA GLY A 364 9.50 -12.45 -7.84
C GLY A 364 8.56 -12.62 -9.04
N THR A 365 7.36 -13.15 -8.77
CA THR A 365 6.27 -13.38 -9.73
C THR A 365 4.98 -12.75 -9.24
N PHE A 366 4.36 -11.92 -10.08
CA PHE A 366 2.99 -11.43 -9.86
C PHE A 366 2.09 -11.92 -11.00
N ALA A 367 1.02 -12.65 -10.70
CA ALA A 367 0.21 -13.28 -11.75
C ALA A 367 -1.29 -13.16 -11.52
N ILE A 368 -2.01 -12.75 -12.57
CA ILE A 368 -3.47 -12.62 -12.54
C ILE A 368 -4.14 -13.97 -12.27
N SER A 369 -3.60 -15.05 -12.84
CA SER A 369 -4.16 -16.39 -12.70
C SER A 369 -3.09 -17.48 -12.90
N ARG A 370 -3.13 -18.50 -12.04
CA ARG A 370 -2.27 -19.71 -12.16
C ARG A 370 -3.07 -21.00 -12.31
N GLY A 371 -4.37 -20.89 -12.52
CA GLY A 371 -5.27 -22.01 -12.77
C GLY A 371 -6.11 -21.74 -14.01
N SER A 372 -6.50 -22.78 -14.74
CA SER A 372 -7.24 -22.63 -15.99
C SER A 372 -8.70 -22.22 -15.80
N GLN A 373 -9.22 -22.24 -14.57
CA GLN A 373 -10.61 -21.97 -14.21
C GLN A 373 -11.61 -22.68 -15.13
N GLY A 374 -11.51 -24.01 -15.24
CA GLY A 374 -12.40 -24.79 -16.09
C GLY A 374 -12.11 -24.62 -17.58
N SER A 375 -10.83 -24.58 -17.95
CA SER A 375 -10.38 -24.39 -19.34
C SER A 375 -10.88 -23.08 -19.97
N GLY A 376 -10.84 -22.00 -19.18
CA GLY A 376 -11.21 -20.65 -19.61
C GLY A 376 -12.69 -20.31 -19.53
N THR A 377 -13.51 -21.16 -18.89
CA THR A 377 -14.94 -20.89 -18.66
C THR A 377 -15.18 -19.98 -17.47
N GLY A 378 -14.35 -20.07 -16.43
CA GLY A 378 -14.31 -19.13 -15.32
C GLY A 378 -13.49 -17.89 -15.65
N THR A 379 -13.62 -16.86 -14.80
CA THR A 379 -13.01 -15.55 -14.99
C THR A 379 -12.22 -15.07 -13.79
N THR A 380 -11.18 -14.27 -14.03
CA THR A 380 -10.48 -13.48 -13.01
C THR A 380 -10.30 -12.05 -13.51
N LYS A 381 -11.01 -11.09 -12.93
CA LYS A 381 -10.87 -9.67 -13.30
C LYS A 381 -10.28 -8.87 -12.15
N TRP A 382 -9.16 -8.20 -12.39
CA TRP A 382 -8.59 -7.26 -11.44
C TRP A 382 -8.87 -5.84 -11.91
N TYR A 383 -9.87 -5.19 -11.32
CA TYR A 383 -10.22 -3.81 -11.61
C TYR A 383 -9.34 -2.86 -10.79
N MET A 384 -8.48 -2.14 -11.48
CA MET A 384 -7.74 -0.98 -10.98
C MET A 384 -8.67 0.23 -11.08
N LEU A 385 -9.35 0.56 -9.99
CA LEU A 385 -10.34 1.65 -9.90
C LEU A 385 -9.71 3.01 -9.60
N ALA A 386 -8.43 3.00 -9.20
CA ALA A 386 -7.53 4.12 -9.02
C ALA A 386 -6.10 3.55 -8.98
N GLY A 387 -5.10 4.42 -8.83
CA GLY A 387 -3.70 4.04 -8.69
C GLY A 387 -3.03 3.59 -9.99
N ASP A 388 -1.71 3.50 -9.92
CA ASP A 388 -0.81 3.14 -11.02
C ASP A 388 -0.40 1.66 -10.97
N PHE A 389 0.09 1.14 -12.09
CA PHE A 389 0.54 -0.25 -12.21
C PHE A 389 2.01 -0.32 -12.63
N SER A 390 2.86 -0.90 -11.78
CA SER A 390 4.29 -1.05 -12.06
C SER A 390 4.81 -2.46 -11.82
N ILE A 391 5.55 -2.98 -12.81
CA ILE A 391 6.31 -4.22 -12.68
C ILE A 391 7.75 -3.94 -13.10
N SER A 392 8.69 -4.18 -12.19
CA SER A 392 10.12 -4.08 -12.42
C SER A 392 10.85 -5.34 -11.97
N ASN A 393 11.81 -5.82 -12.76
CA ASN A 393 12.68 -6.95 -12.41
C ASN A 393 11.94 -8.23 -11.96
N ALA A 394 10.74 -8.47 -12.49
CA ALA A 394 9.85 -9.52 -12.03
C ALA A 394 9.20 -10.27 -13.20
N THR A 395 8.53 -11.38 -12.87
CA THR A 395 7.79 -12.19 -13.84
C THR A 395 6.29 -11.96 -13.74
N THR A 396 5.61 -11.79 -14.88
CA THR A 396 4.14 -11.83 -14.97
C THR A 396 3.65 -13.10 -15.67
N ARG A 397 2.51 -13.65 -15.25
CA ARG A 397 1.94 -14.89 -15.82
C ARG A 397 0.41 -14.90 -15.83
N ASN A 398 -0.14 -15.68 -16.75
CA ASN A 398 -1.56 -16.00 -16.82
C ASN A 398 -1.80 -17.44 -17.32
N SER A 399 -2.48 -18.28 -16.53
CA SER A 399 -2.90 -19.64 -16.95
C SER A 399 -4.35 -19.74 -17.40
N ASN A 400 -5.07 -18.61 -17.46
CA ASN A 400 -6.42 -18.47 -18.03
C ASN A 400 -6.42 -17.34 -19.08
N PRO A 401 -5.82 -17.54 -20.26
CA PRO A 401 -5.60 -16.48 -21.26
C PRO A 401 -6.90 -15.84 -21.76
N THR A 402 -8.02 -16.56 -21.79
CA THR A 402 -9.30 -16.04 -22.30
C THR A 402 -10.21 -15.46 -21.22
N GLY A 403 -9.97 -15.78 -19.94
CA GLY A 403 -10.86 -15.43 -18.84
C GLY A 403 -10.24 -14.52 -17.77
N ALA A 404 -8.94 -14.27 -17.81
CA ALA A 404 -8.26 -13.44 -16.82
C ALA A 404 -7.68 -12.15 -17.44
N THR A 405 -7.91 -11.00 -16.81
CA THR A 405 -7.43 -9.70 -17.29
C THR A 405 -7.24 -8.68 -16.16
N PHE A 406 -6.24 -7.79 -16.31
CA PHE A 406 -6.15 -6.56 -15.53
C PHE A 406 -6.95 -5.47 -16.24
N VAL A 407 -7.90 -4.85 -15.54
CA VAL A 407 -8.81 -3.84 -16.06
C VAL A 407 -8.48 -2.48 -15.46
N PHE A 408 -7.99 -1.56 -16.29
CA PHE A 408 -7.84 -0.15 -15.94
C PHE A 408 -9.21 0.53 -16.07
N ALA A 409 -9.74 1.02 -14.96
CA ALA A 409 -11.13 1.46 -14.83
C ALA A 409 -11.30 2.77 -14.05
N ASP A 410 -10.21 3.48 -13.74
CA ASP A 410 -10.30 4.82 -13.16
C ASP A 410 -10.84 5.81 -14.20
N THR A 411 -11.93 6.49 -13.84
CA THR A 411 -12.59 7.51 -14.68
C THR A 411 -12.33 8.93 -14.16
N ALA A 412 -11.65 9.08 -13.02
CA ALA A 412 -11.31 10.37 -12.43
C ALA A 412 -10.00 10.95 -12.99
N GLY A 413 -9.10 10.11 -13.50
CA GLY A 413 -7.81 10.53 -14.05
C GLY A 413 -7.09 9.43 -14.84
N PRO A 414 -5.93 9.74 -15.43
CA PRO A 414 -5.09 8.75 -16.10
C PRO A 414 -4.44 7.81 -15.08
N GLN A 415 -4.39 6.52 -15.43
CA GLN A 415 -3.59 5.51 -14.74
C GLN A 415 -2.32 5.26 -15.55
N ASN A 416 -1.16 5.25 -14.90
CA ASN A 416 0.11 4.97 -15.54
C ASN A 416 0.44 3.47 -15.49
N ILE A 417 1.00 2.94 -16.57
CA ILE A 417 1.62 1.62 -16.60
C ILE A 417 3.11 1.72 -16.86
N ILE A 418 3.91 1.14 -15.97
CA ILE A 418 5.37 1.12 -16.04
C ILE A 418 5.86 -0.33 -16.03
N LEU A 419 6.49 -0.76 -17.11
CA LEU A 419 7.07 -2.11 -17.23
C LEU A 419 8.56 -2.00 -17.53
N ASP A 420 9.38 -2.41 -16.58
CA ASP A 420 10.85 -2.37 -16.69
C ASP A 420 11.46 -3.75 -16.41
N ASN A 421 12.26 -4.27 -17.34
CA ASN A 421 12.88 -5.60 -17.19
C ASN A 421 11.87 -6.72 -16.79
N VAL A 422 10.69 -6.73 -17.42
CA VAL A 422 9.63 -7.70 -17.14
C VAL A 422 9.83 -8.99 -17.93
N THR A 423 9.77 -10.13 -17.23
CA THR A 423 9.71 -11.45 -17.86
C THR A 423 8.25 -11.88 -18.05
N TYR A 424 7.84 -12.12 -19.28
CA TYR A 424 6.50 -12.61 -19.60
C TYR A 424 6.48 -14.15 -19.63
N GLY A 425 5.90 -14.77 -18.59
CA GLY A 425 5.63 -16.20 -18.61
C GLY A 425 4.40 -16.56 -19.45
N GLY A 426 3.97 -17.83 -19.39
CA GLY A 426 2.81 -18.31 -20.16
C GLY A 426 1.56 -17.44 -19.94
N GLY A 427 0.86 -17.14 -21.03
CA GLY A 427 -0.31 -16.26 -21.10
C GLY A 427 -0.04 -14.76 -20.90
N GLY A 428 1.21 -14.37 -20.64
CA GLY A 428 1.64 -12.97 -20.61
C GLY A 428 0.91 -12.08 -19.62
N LEU A 429 0.81 -10.79 -19.98
CA LEU A 429 0.12 -9.74 -19.25
C LEU A 429 -1.14 -9.31 -20.04
N PRO A 430 -2.32 -9.85 -19.74
CA PRO A 430 -3.57 -9.39 -20.35
C PRO A 430 -3.99 -8.03 -19.78
N VAL A 431 -4.30 -7.08 -20.65
CA VAL A 431 -4.68 -5.70 -20.30
C VAL A 431 -5.99 -5.32 -20.98
N GLN A 432 -6.89 -4.74 -20.21
CA GLN A 432 -8.10 -4.09 -20.69
C GLN A 432 -8.15 -2.66 -20.16
N VAL A 433 -8.50 -1.70 -21.00
CA VAL A 433 -8.81 -0.32 -20.59
C VAL A 433 -10.30 -0.10 -20.81
N ASP A 434 -11.01 0.19 -19.72
CA ASP A 434 -12.47 0.27 -19.73
C ASP A 434 -13.00 1.61 -20.26
N THR A 435 -14.29 1.65 -20.60
CA THR A 435 -14.93 2.87 -21.12
C THR A 435 -14.72 4.06 -20.19
N ALA A 436 -14.36 5.21 -20.76
CA ALA A 436 -14.04 6.46 -20.07
C ALA A 436 -12.78 6.44 -19.18
N ALA A 437 -12.07 5.31 -19.07
CA ALA A 437 -10.78 5.25 -18.41
C ALA A 437 -9.65 5.70 -19.34
N THR A 438 -8.57 6.20 -18.76
CA THR A 438 -7.36 6.59 -19.50
C THR A 438 -6.17 5.77 -19.02
N LEU A 439 -5.54 5.02 -19.93
CA LEU A 439 -4.25 4.38 -19.68
C LEU A 439 -3.14 5.21 -20.33
N ASN A 440 -2.23 5.72 -19.51
CA ASN A 440 -1.01 6.38 -19.97
C ASN A 440 0.16 5.40 -19.93
N MET A 441 0.75 5.16 -21.10
CA MET A 441 1.87 4.26 -21.25
C MET A 441 3.21 4.99 -21.25
N ASP A 442 3.26 6.31 -21.40
CA ASP A 442 4.50 7.03 -21.72
C ASP A 442 5.29 6.27 -22.80
N SER A 443 6.54 5.86 -22.54
CA SER A 443 7.34 5.02 -23.45
C SER A 443 7.31 3.52 -23.11
N THR A 444 6.46 3.08 -22.19
CA THR A 444 6.30 1.68 -21.79
C THR A 444 5.85 0.83 -22.99
N VAL A 445 6.39 -0.40 -23.06
CA VAL A 445 6.03 -1.39 -24.08
C VAL A 445 5.26 -2.54 -23.43
N ILE A 446 4.04 -2.79 -23.89
CA ILE A 446 3.27 -3.99 -23.55
C ILE A 446 3.76 -5.13 -24.44
N GLY A 447 4.53 -6.06 -23.86
CA GLY A 447 5.04 -7.23 -24.55
C GLY A 447 4.33 -8.53 -24.16
N GLY A 448 4.98 -9.67 -24.43
CA GLY A 448 4.49 -10.98 -24.04
C GLY A 448 3.41 -11.53 -24.97
N SER A 449 2.48 -12.31 -24.42
CA SER A 449 1.42 -12.99 -25.18
C SER A 449 0.02 -12.81 -24.57
N GLY A 450 -0.14 -11.82 -23.69
CA GLY A 450 -1.45 -11.46 -23.15
C GLY A 450 -2.21 -10.55 -24.12
N ASP A 451 -3.53 -10.68 -24.16
CA ASP A 451 -4.37 -9.84 -25.01
C ASP A 451 -4.40 -8.39 -24.51
N PHE A 452 -4.51 -7.44 -25.44
CA PHE A 452 -4.72 -6.02 -25.15
C PHE A 452 -6.06 -5.58 -25.72
N THR A 453 -6.92 -4.98 -24.89
CA THR A 453 -8.24 -4.48 -25.31
C THR A 453 -8.46 -3.03 -24.87
N LEU A 454 -8.84 -2.17 -25.81
CA LEU A 454 -9.24 -0.78 -25.57
C LEU A 454 -10.73 -0.62 -25.91
N HIS A 455 -11.56 -0.38 -24.90
CA HIS A 455 -13.03 -0.28 -25.07
C HIS A 455 -13.48 1.04 -25.73
N PRO A 456 -14.72 1.09 -26.27
CA PRO A 456 -15.33 2.35 -26.72
C PRO A 456 -15.26 3.45 -25.64
N GLY A 457 -14.88 4.67 -26.03
CA GLY A 457 -14.74 5.82 -25.14
C GLY A 457 -13.57 5.75 -24.15
N ALA A 458 -12.78 4.68 -24.14
CA ALA A 458 -11.53 4.60 -23.39
C ALA A 458 -10.43 5.40 -24.09
N THR A 459 -9.43 5.89 -23.35
CA THR A 459 -8.30 6.64 -23.89
C THR A 459 -7.00 5.86 -23.71
N LEU A 460 -6.23 5.71 -24.80
CA LEU A 460 -4.87 5.21 -24.75
C LEU A 460 -3.89 6.36 -25.03
N ALA A 461 -3.02 6.67 -24.08
CA ALA A 461 -1.96 7.66 -24.25
C ALA A 461 -0.59 6.99 -24.39
N THR A 462 0.21 7.42 -25.38
CA THR A 462 1.56 6.90 -25.61
C THR A 462 2.54 8.00 -26.05
N GLY A 463 3.70 7.98 -25.41
CA GLY A 463 4.87 8.77 -25.76
C GLY A 463 5.93 7.99 -26.55
N HIS A 464 5.65 6.75 -26.95
CA HIS A 464 6.59 5.93 -27.71
C HIS A 464 6.82 6.49 -29.13
N VAL A 465 8.07 6.59 -29.59
CA VAL A 465 8.46 7.18 -30.89
C VAL A 465 7.77 6.53 -32.08
N ASP A 466 7.63 5.20 -32.05
CA ASP A 466 6.92 4.42 -33.08
C ASP A 466 5.39 4.35 -32.86
N GLY A 467 4.83 5.22 -32.02
CA GLY A 467 3.39 5.28 -31.76
C GLY A 467 2.84 4.00 -31.14
N LEU A 468 1.66 3.59 -31.62
CA LEU A 468 0.99 2.38 -31.14
C LEU A 468 1.76 1.10 -31.47
N ASP A 469 2.45 1.05 -32.63
CA ASP A 469 3.22 -0.13 -33.06
C ASP A 469 4.40 -0.41 -32.13
N GLY A 470 5.00 0.65 -31.59
CA GLY A 470 6.07 0.53 -30.61
C GLY A 470 5.57 0.25 -29.19
N ALA A 471 4.43 0.84 -28.81
CA ALA A 471 3.83 0.68 -27.49
C ALA A 471 3.19 -0.71 -27.28
N LEU A 472 2.55 -1.26 -28.32
CA LEU A 472 1.79 -2.51 -28.26
C LEU A 472 2.52 -3.62 -29.04
N GLN A 473 3.50 -4.25 -28.39
CA GLN A 473 4.32 -5.34 -28.97
C GLN A 473 3.91 -6.74 -28.47
N THR A 474 2.74 -6.87 -27.84
CA THR A 474 2.23 -8.17 -27.44
C THR A 474 1.93 -9.03 -28.66
N SER A 475 2.22 -10.33 -28.53
CA SER A 475 1.83 -11.36 -29.51
C SER A 475 0.40 -11.87 -29.31
N GLY A 476 -0.26 -11.45 -28.21
CA GLY A 476 -1.69 -11.67 -28.00
C GLY A 476 -2.55 -10.83 -28.94
N ALA A 477 -3.87 -11.00 -28.87
CA ALA A 477 -4.78 -10.20 -29.67
C ALA A 477 -4.76 -8.73 -29.22
N ILE A 478 -4.59 -7.81 -30.17
CA ILE A 478 -4.72 -6.37 -29.95
C ILE A 478 -6.07 -5.94 -30.51
N THR A 479 -6.99 -5.52 -29.63
CA THR A 479 -8.35 -5.10 -29.98
C THR A 479 -8.53 -3.64 -29.61
N LEU A 480 -8.59 -2.76 -30.61
CA LEU A 480 -8.79 -1.33 -30.42
C LEU A 480 -10.16 -0.93 -30.96
N SER A 481 -11.01 -0.36 -30.12
CA SER A 481 -12.32 0.13 -30.54
C SER A 481 -12.20 1.30 -31.52
N GLN A 482 -13.07 1.32 -32.53
CA GLN A 482 -13.21 2.45 -33.45
C GLN A 482 -13.88 3.68 -32.83
N GLU A 483 -14.32 3.58 -31.57
CA GLU A 483 -14.87 4.67 -30.77
C GLU A 483 -13.96 5.03 -29.60
N ALA A 484 -12.73 4.49 -29.55
CA ALA A 484 -11.73 4.82 -28.54
C ALA A 484 -10.99 6.13 -28.87
N ASN A 485 -10.39 6.73 -27.84
CA ASN A 485 -9.60 7.94 -27.93
C ASN A 485 -8.11 7.60 -27.89
N PHE A 486 -7.29 8.40 -28.58
CA PHE A 486 -5.86 8.19 -28.67
C PHE A 486 -5.10 9.49 -28.42
N THR A 487 -4.12 9.45 -27.53
CA THR A 487 -3.27 10.60 -27.20
C THR A 487 -1.82 10.28 -27.51
N PHE A 488 -1.18 11.13 -28.31
CA PHE A 488 0.26 11.06 -28.58
C PHE A 488 0.97 12.17 -27.79
N ASN A 489 1.56 11.82 -26.66
CA ASN A 489 2.11 12.73 -25.64
C ASN A 489 3.63 12.58 -25.46
N GLY A 490 4.35 12.16 -26.52
CA GLY A 490 5.80 11.99 -26.48
C GLY A 490 6.56 13.31 -26.41
N THR A 491 7.88 13.20 -26.26
CA THR A 491 8.81 14.36 -26.28
C THR A 491 9.79 14.32 -27.45
N GLN A 492 9.74 13.25 -28.24
CA GLN A 492 10.51 13.03 -29.47
C GLN A 492 9.53 12.92 -30.64
N PRO A 493 9.95 13.18 -31.90
CA PRO A 493 9.07 13.01 -33.04
C PRO A 493 8.42 11.62 -33.05
N GLN A 494 7.09 11.58 -33.14
CA GLN A 494 6.31 10.36 -33.16
C GLN A 494 5.69 10.12 -34.54
N VAL A 495 5.42 8.85 -34.83
CA VAL A 495 4.42 8.43 -35.83
C VAL A 495 3.22 7.83 -35.10
N ALA A 496 2.06 7.78 -35.76
CA ALA A 496 0.87 7.15 -35.19
C ALA A 496 1.00 5.62 -35.05
N GLY A 497 1.62 4.97 -36.06
CA GLY A 497 1.69 3.52 -36.20
C GLY A 497 0.51 2.94 -36.99
N THR A 498 0.71 1.75 -37.54
CA THR A 498 -0.27 1.00 -38.35
C THR A 498 -1.38 0.35 -37.53
N LEU A 499 -1.20 0.22 -36.22
CA LEU A 499 -2.25 -0.24 -35.30
C LEU A 499 -3.35 0.79 -35.07
N LEU A 500 -3.14 2.08 -35.37
CA LEU A 500 -4.17 3.09 -35.18
C LEU A 500 -5.38 2.79 -36.08
N PRO A 501 -6.60 2.63 -35.53
CA PRO A 501 -7.78 2.37 -36.36
C PRO A 501 -8.10 3.53 -37.32
N ASP A 502 -8.55 3.21 -38.53
CA ASP A 502 -9.00 4.20 -39.53
C ASP A 502 -10.19 5.05 -39.05
N THR A 503 -10.91 4.61 -38.01
CA THR A 503 -11.99 5.36 -37.36
C THR A 503 -11.77 5.36 -35.86
N LEU A 504 -11.94 6.51 -35.22
CA LEU A 504 -11.66 6.70 -33.78
C LEU A 504 -12.61 7.75 -33.17
N GLY A 505 -12.63 7.83 -31.85
CA GLY A 505 -13.27 8.90 -31.09
C GLY A 505 -12.46 10.19 -31.16
N VAL A 506 -11.80 10.54 -30.06
CA VAL A 506 -10.96 11.74 -29.96
C VAL A 506 -9.50 11.41 -30.33
N LEU A 507 -8.93 12.18 -31.27
CA LEU A 507 -7.50 12.20 -31.54
C LEU A 507 -6.86 13.40 -30.83
N THR A 508 -5.93 13.13 -29.92
CA THR A 508 -5.19 14.16 -29.19
C THR A 508 -3.70 14.12 -29.55
N VAL A 509 -3.17 15.26 -29.95
CA VAL A 509 -1.74 15.49 -30.19
C VAL A 509 -1.22 16.43 -29.10
N ASP A 510 -0.37 15.88 -28.23
CA ASP A 510 0.25 16.57 -27.10
C ASP A 510 1.79 16.40 -27.11
N ASN A 511 2.37 16.31 -28.30
CA ASN A 511 3.79 16.14 -28.48
C ASN A 511 4.41 17.41 -29.11
N PRO A 512 5.30 18.12 -28.41
CA PRO A 512 5.94 19.33 -28.92
C PRO A 512 6.95 19.07 -30.05
N ALA A 513 7.48 17.85 -30.17
CA ALA A 513 8.41 17.47 -31.22
C ALA A 513 7.72 17.03 -32.52
N GLY A 514 6.41 16.78 -32.48
CA GLY A 514 5.61 16.47 -33.66
C GLY A 514 5.08 15.04 -33.70
N VAL A 515 3.87 14.87 -34.25
CA VAL A 515 3.27 13.57 -34.58
C VAL A 515 2.89 13.53 -36.04
N ALA A 516 3.44 12.56 -36.78
CA ALA A 516 3.16 12.38 -38.21
C ALA A 516 2.06 11.33 -38.45
N PHE A 517 1.10 11.71 -39.29
CA PHE A 517 -0.01 10.86 -39.74
C PHE A 517 0.06 10.67 -41.26
N SER A 518 0.24 9.42 -41.70
CA SER A 518 0.40 9.07 -43.12
C SER A 518 -0.77 8.27 -43.72
N ASP A 519 -1.77 7.91 -42.91
CA ASP A 519 -2.92 7.09 -43.31
C ASP A 519 -4.22 7.89 -43.41
N THR A 520 -5.31 7.20 -43.77
CA THR A 520 -6.66 7.77 -43.81
C THR A 520 -7.35 7.55 -42.47
N LEU A 521 -7.64 8.64 -41.76
CA LEU A 521 -8.19 8.62 -40.41
C LEU A 521 -9.49 9.42 -40.34
N VAL A 522 -10.48 8.87 -39.66
CA VAL A 522 -11.77 9.52 -39.38
C VAL A 522 -11.98 9.60 -37.87
N GLY A 523 -11.88 10.79 -37.30
CA GLY A 523 -12.11 11.04 -35.87
C GLY A 523 -13.43 11.77 -35.61
N SER A 524 -14.01 11.58 -34.43
CA SER A 524 -15.13 12.44 -33.98
C SER A 524 -14.63 13.84 -33.61
N GLU A 525 -13.45 13.92 -32.99
CA GLU A 525 -12.86 15.17 -32.50
C GLU A 525 -11.33 15.19 -32.65
N LEU A 526 -10.76 16.36 -32.94
CA LEU A 526 -9.33 16.63 -32.91
C LEU A 526 -8.97 17.59 -31.78
N THR A 527 -7.96 17.24 -31.00
CA THR A 527 -7.31 18.16 -30.06
C THR A 527 -5.82 18.26 -30.37
N VAL A 528 -5.32 19.46 -30.66
CA VAL A 528 -3.87 19.74 -30.72
C VAL A 528 -3.56 20.72 -29.62
N THR A 529 -2.85 20.28 -28.58
CA THR A 529 -2.61 21.08 -27.37
C THR A 529 -1.61 22.20 -27.61
N VAL A 530 -1.50 23.12 -26.65
CA VAL A 530 -0.57 24.26 -26.71
C VAL A 530 0.87 23.76 -26.84
N GLY A 531 1.56 24.24 -27.87
CA GLY A 531 2.96 23.90 -28.13
C GLY A 531 3.17 22.54 -28.82
N ALA A 532 2.12 21.72 -28.97
CA ALA A 532 2.18 20.48 -29.73
C ALA A 532 2.19 20.74 -31.24
N MET A 533 2.69 19.76 -32.00
CA MET A 533 2.73 19.81 -33.45
C MET A 533 2.12 18.54 -34.05
N MET A 534 1.12 18.73 -34.92
CA MET A 534 0.55 17.68 -35.75
C MET A 534 1.06 17.85 -37.18
N GLN A 535 1.48 16.76 -37.82
CA GLN A 535 1.81 16.73 -39.23
C GLN A 535 0.92 15.73 -39.96
N VAL A 536 0.14 16.19 -40.93
CA VAL A 536 -0.50 15.30 -41.90
C VAL A 536 0.45 15.16 -43.09
N ASP A 537 1.02 13.98 -43.26
CA ASP A 537 1.97 13.70 -44.33
C ASP A 537 1.31 13.69 -45.71
N SER A 538 2.13 13.74 -46.77
CA SER A 538 1.67 13.90 -48.16
C SER A 538 0.63 12.86 -48.62
N LEU A 539 0.65 11.68 -48.02
CA LEU A 539 -0.30 10.58 -48.28
C LEU A 539 -1.42 10.49 -47.24
N GLY A 540 -1.29 11.20 -46.13
CA GLY A 540 -2.25 11.18 -45.03
C GLY A 540 -3.52 11.97 -45.35
N SER A 541 -4.63 11.51 -44.80
CA SER A 541 -5.94 12.15 -44.90
C SER A 541 -6.67 12.04 -43.58
N VAL A 542 -6.76 13.12 -42.83
CA VAL A 542 -7.46 13.18 -41.54
C VAL A 542 -8.78 13.91 -41.73
N THR A 543 -9.89 13.23 -41.46
CA THR A 543 -11.24 13.81 -41.43
C THR A 543 -11.75 13.82 -40.01
N VAL A 544 -12.22 14.95 -39.50
CA VAL A 544 -12.70 15.06 -38.13
C VAL A 544 -14.08 15.71 -38.06
N GLY A 545 -14.88 15.31 -37.06
CA GLY A 545 -16.20 15.88 -36.82
C GLY A 545 -16.11 17.35 -36.37
N SER A 546 -15.26 17.64 -35.40
CA SER A 546 -14.94 19.01 -34.92
C SER A 546 -13.63 18.98 -34.13
N GLY A 547 -13.29 20.05 -33.41
CA GLY A 547 -12.11 20.01 -32.55
C GLY A 547 -11.53 21.37 -32.19
N THR A 548 -10.44 21.34 -31.43
CA THR A 548 -9.69 22.50 -30.97
C THR A 548 -8.21 22.36 -31.33
N VAL A 549 -7.64 23.42 -31.89
CA VAL A 549 -6.21 23.52 -32.20
C VAL A 549 -5.65 24.70 -31.44
N ALA A 550 -4.80 24.44 -30.46
CA ALA A 550 -4.02 25.44 -29.73
C ALA A 550 -2.51 25.37 -30.06
N GLY A 551 -2.08 24.29 -30.73
CA GLY A 551 -0.73 24.09 -31.23
C GLY A 551 -0.57 24.40 -32.72
N THR A 552 0.34 23.68 -33.37
CA THR A 552 0.62 23.80 -34.81
C THR A 552 0.13 22.58 -35.57
N VAL A 553 -0.52 22.80 -36.71
CA VAL A 553 -0.90 21.77 -37.68
C VAL A 553 -0.17 22.04 -38.99
N VAL A 554 0.68 21.11 -39.42
CA VAL A 554 1.36 21.13 -40.72
C VAL A 554 0.66 20.17 -41.67
N ASN A 555 -0.10 20.70 -42.62
CA ASN A 555 -0.90 19.91 -43.53
C ASN A 555 -0.22 19.76 -44.91
N LYS A 556 0.50 18.65 -45.12
CA LYS A 556 1.05 18.22 -46.41
C LYS A 556 0.09 17.27 -47.15
N GLY A 557 -0.76 16.57 -46.42
CA GLY A 557 -1.85 15.74 -46.91
C GLY A 557 -3.21 16.44 -46.84
N ALA A 558 -4.27 15.74 -46.50
CA ALA A 558 -5.60 16.32 -46.34
C ALA A 558 -5.99 16.43 -44.87
N LEU A 559 -6.45 17.61 -44.44
CA LEU A 559 -7.17 17.79 -43.18
C LEU A 559 -8.54 18.36 -43.50
N GLU A 560 -9.58 17.56 -43.26
CA GLU A 560 -10.98 17.91 -43.47
C GLU A 560 -11.71 17.96 -42.13
N ALA A 561 -12.61 18.94 -41.98
CA ALA A 561 -13.40 19.11 -40.78
C ALA A 561 -14.88 19.29 -41.17
N VAL A 562 -15.74 18.39 -40.69
CA VAL A 562 -17.19 18.39 -41.01
C VAL A 562 -17.87 19.58 -40.31
N GLY A 563 -17.64 19.70 -39.00
CA GLY A 563 -17.83 20.91 -38.21
C GLY A 563 -16.55 21.74 -38.18
N ALA A 564 -16.64 22.98 -37.73
CA ALA A 564 -15.48 23.87 -37.70
C ALA A 564 -14.47 23.44 -36.61
N LEU A 565 -13.19 23.48 -36.94
CA LEU A 565 -12.09 23.44 -35.96
C LEU A 565 -11.94 24.82 -35.32
N THR A 566 -11.83 24.89 -33.99
CA THR A 566 -11.53 26.14 -33.30
C THR A 566 -10.02 26.30 -33.18
N PHE A 567 -9.46 27.30 -33.87
CA PHE A 567 -8.05 27.67 -33.76
C PHE A 567 -7.89 28.73 -32.67
N GLU A 568 -7.29 28.34 -31.56
CA GLU A 568 -7.12 29.17 -30.36
C GLU A 568 -5.98 30.18 -30.49
N ASN A 569 -5.83 31.01 -29.45
CA ASN A 569 -4.73 31.97 -29.37
C ASN A 569 -3.36 31.28 -29.48
N GLY A 570 -2.54 31.73 -30.44
CA GLY A 570 -1.23 31.15 -30.73
C GLY A 570 -1.27 29.92 -31.65
N ALA A 571 -2.44 29.42 -32.02
CA ALA A 571 -2.56 28.29 -32.93
C ALA A 571 -2.08 28.65 -34.34
N VAL A 572 -1.46 27.67 -35.00
CA VAL A 572 -0.98 27.81 -36.38
C VAL A 572 -1.51 26.66 -37.23
N TYR A 573 -2.22 26.98 -38.31
CA TYR A 573 -2.48 26.05 -39.38
C TYR A 573 -1.57 26.39 -40.56
N GLU A 574 -0.62 25.52 -40.85
CA GLU A 574 0.24 25.59 -42.03
C GLU A 574 -0.32 24.72 -43.14
N HIS A 575 -0.72 25.35 -44.25
CA HIS A 575 -1.04 24.68 -45.48
C HIS A 575 0.24 24.45 -46.30
N ALA A 576 0.82 23.26 -46.14
CA ALA A 576 2.13 22.86 -46.65
C ALA A 576 2.06 21.97 -47.90
N ARG A 577 1.01 22.13 -48.70
CA ARG A 577 0.82 21.45 -49.99
C ARG A 577 0.30 22.42 -51.05
N ASP A 578 0.43 22.03 -52.32
CA ASP A 578 -0.27 22.69 -53.42
C ASP A 578 -1.71 22.13 -53.50
N GLU A 579 -2.65 22.96 -53.97
CA GLU A 579 -4.08 22.59 -54.08
C GLU A 579 -4.72 22.22 -52.73
N GLY A 580 -5.61 21.22 -52.70
CA GLY A 580 -6.34 20.82 -51.48
C GLY A 580 -7.34 21.87 -51.02
N SER A 581 -7.73 21.80 -49.74
CA SER A 581 -8.64 22.75 -49.09
C SER A 581 -8.11 23.13 -47.71
N ILE A 582 -8.43 24.34 -47.25
CA ILE A 582 -8.29 24.75 -45.86
C ILE A 582 -9.47 24.13 -45.07
N PRO A 583 -9.27 23.54 -43.88
CA PRO A 583 -10.37 22.99 -43.09
C PRO A 583 -11.36 24.10 -42.72
N ASN A 584 -12.62 23.72 -42.49
CA ASN A 584 -13.59 24.64 -41.90
C ASN A 584 -13.10 25.06 -40.51
N GLY A 585 -13.03 26.36 -40.22
CA GLY A 585 -12.40 26.85 -39.00
C GLY A 585 -13.08 28.08 -38.40
N VAL A 586 -13.06 28.14 -37.06
CA VAL A 586 -13.27 29.35 -36.27
C VAL A 586 -11.89 29.83 -35.82
N TRP A 587 -11.48 31.02 -36.29
CA TRP A 587 -10.13 31.53 -36.10
C TRP A 587 -10.13 32.60 -35.01
N ASN A 588 -9.86 32.20 -33.76
CA ASN A 588 -9.91 33.10 -32.61
C ASN A 588 -8.74 34.10 -32.59
N GLU A 589 -8.85 35.10 -31.71
CA GLU A 589 -7.81 36.10 -31.49
C GLU A 589 -6.43 35.45 -31.26
N GLY A 590 -5.46 35.85 -32.06
CA GLY A 590 -4.08 35.35 -32.03
C GLY A 590 -3.80 34.12 -32.91
N SER A 591 -4.81 33.46 -33.49
CA SER A 591 -4.62 32.33 -34.40
C SER A 591 -4.03 32.76 -35.76
N THR A 592 -3.35 31.85 -36.45
CA THR A 592 -2.69 32.11 -37.73
C THR A 592 -2.97 31.03 -38.77
N MET A 593 -3.45 31.46 -39.95
CA MET A 593 -3.40 30.66 -41.17
C MET A 593 -2.12 30.98 -41.94
N MET A 594 -1.30 29.98 -42.23
CA MET A 594 -0.01 30.13 -42.90
C MET A 594 0.03 29.30 -44.19
N LEU A 595 0.33 29.93 -45.32
CA LEU A 595 0.49 29.25 -46.61
C LEU A 595 1.98 29.12 -46.95
N THR A 596 2.45 27.88 -47.10
CA THR A 596 3.83 27.57 -47.47
C THR A 596 3.97 26.71 -48.70
N GLY A 597 3.05 25.76 -48.91
CA GLY A 597 3.17 24.76 -49.96
C GLY A 597 2.58 25.13 -51.33
N ILE A 598 2.03 26.34 -51.49
CA ILE A 598 1.35 26.72 -52.73
C ILE A 598 2.37 26.98 -53.85
N ALA A 599 2.25 26.20 -54.92
CA ALA A 599 3.14 26.26 -56.09
C ALA A 599 2.42 26.76 -57.34
N GLY A 600 1.16 26.38 -57.57
CA GLY A 600 0.44 26.71 -58.80
C GLY A 600 -1.05 26.97 -58.62
N THR A 601 -1.65 26.52 -57.52
CA THR A 601 -3.10 26.54 -57.34
C THR A 601 -3.46 26.90 -55.90
N ALA A 602 -4.28 27.94 -55.71
CA ALA A 602 -4.77 28.32 -54.39
C ALA A 602 -5.64 27.20 -53.77
N PRO A 603 -5.60 27.02 -52.44
CA PRO A 603 -6.38 25.98 -51.77
C PRO A 603 -7.88 26.31 -51.80
N GLY A 604 -8.73 25.29 -51.87
CA GLY A 604 -10.16 25.39 -51.68
C GLY A 604 -10.54 25.85 -50.27
N ASN A 605 -11.81 26.23 -50.09
CA ASN A 605 -12.38 26.66 -48.80
C ASN A 605 -11.61 27.77 -48.06
N ARG A 606 -10.90 28.62 -48.81
CA ARG A 606 -10.09 29.73 -48.30
C ARG A 606 -10.87 31.02 -47.99
N ASN A 607 -12.16 31.08 -48.32
CA ASN A 607 -13.02 32.23 -48.05
C ASN A 607 -13.66 32.10 -46.66
N GLN A 608 -12.88 32.35 -45.61
CA GLN A 608 -13.31 32.28 -44.20
C GLN A 608 -12.81 33.51 -43.44
N ASN A 609 -13.43 33.81 -42.29
CA ASN A 609 -12.89 34.82 -41.36
C ASN A 609 -11.62 34.28 -40.71
N TYR A 610 -10.54 35.05 -40.74
CA TYR A 610 -9.26 34.67 -40.12
C TYR A 610 -8.85 35.73 -39.09
N TYR A 611 -8.01 35.35 -38.12
CA TYR A 611 -7.34 36.36 -37.31
C TYR A 611 -6.08 36.86 -38.01
N ASN A 612 -5.02 36.04 -38.12
CA ASN A 612 -3.83 36.37 -38.90
C ASN A 612 -3.72 35.50 -40.18
N ILE A 613 -3.14 36.08 -41.23
CA ILE A 613 -2.75 35.37 -42.46
C ILE A 613 -1.27 35.58 -42.73
N VAL A 614 -0.53 34.50 -43.00
CA VAL A 614 0.87 34.54 -43.42
C VAL A 614 1.04 33.91 -44.81
N LEU A 615 1.60 34.68 -45.75
CA LEU A 615 1.93 34.21 -47.09
C LEU A 615 3.45 34.01 -47.19
N ASN A 616 3.91 32.76 -47.17
CA ASN A 616 5.30 32.39 -47.33
C ASN A 616 5.44 31.26 -48.36
N THR A 617 5.07 31.55 -49.61
CA THR A 617 4.98 30.60 -50.71
C THR A 617 6.16 30.82 -51.68
N PRO A 618 7.38 30.34 -51.35
CA PRO A 618 8.59 30.58 -52.15
C PRO A 618 8.53 29.96 -53.55
N ASP A 619 7.73 28.91 -53.72
CA ASP A 619 7.64 28.13 -54.96
C ASP A 619 6.47 28.56 -55.85
N LEU A 620 5.82 29.67 -55.53
CA LEU A 620 4.66 30.15 -56.28
C LEU A 620 5.03 30.56 -57.72
N SER A 621 4.53 29.79 -58.68
CA SER A 621 4.85 29.85 -60.11
C SER A 621 3.72 30.44 -60.98
N SER A 622 2.54 30.67 -60.40
CA SER A 622 1.39 31.30 -61.06
C SER A 622 0.77 32.39 -60.18
N ASN A 623 0.04 33.32 -60.80
CA ASN A 623 -0.77 34.26 -60.02
C ASN A 623 -1.99 33.53 -59.47
N VAL A 624 -2.25 33.70 -58.18
CA VAL A 624 -3.34 33.05 -57.47
C VAL A 624 -4.11 34.07 -56.63
N ASP A 625 -5.38 33.78 -56.38
CA ASP A 625 -6.29 34.68 -55.67
C ASP A 625 -6.78 34.00 -54.38
N LEU A 626 -6.71 34.71 -53.24
CA LEU A 626 -7.34 34.26 -52.00
C LEU A 626 -8.87 34.29 -52.08
N SER A 627 -9.43 35.08 -52.99
CA SER A 627 -10.87 35.18 -53.23
C SER A 627 -11.67 35.51 -51.96
N LEU A 628 -11.14 36.42 -51.13
CA LEU A 628 -11.79 36.87 -49.90
C LEU A 628 -12.99 37.76 -50.26
N ASP A 629 -14.19 37.31 -49.90
CA ASP A 629 -15.46 38.00 -50.14
C ASP A 629 -16.28 38.03 -48.85
N ASP A 630 -16.63 39.23 -48.39
CA ASP A 630 -17.25 39.49 -47.08
C ASP A 630 -16.52 38.88 -45.86
N VAL A 631 -15.19 38.73 -45.98
CA VAL A 631 -14.32 38.18 -44.93
C VAL A 631 -13.80 39.27 -43.99
N THR A 632 -13.81 38.97 -42.70
CA THR A 632 -13.14 39.74 -41.65
C THR A 632 -11.77 39.15 -41.36
N ILE A 633 -10.74 40.02 -41.38
CA ILE A 633 -9.41 39.73 -40.86
C ILE A 633 -9.24 40.50 -39.55
N GLY A 634 -9.16 39.77 -38.44
CA GLY A 634 -9.08 40.37 -37.10
C GLY A 634 -7.72 40.95 -36.74
N GLY A 635 -6.65 40.39 -37.30
CA GLY A 635 -5.25 40.75 -37.08
C GLY A 635 -4.53 41.13 -38.37
N ASP A 636 -3.31 40.62 -38.55
CA ASP A 636 -2.42 41.04 -39.63
C ASP A 636 -2.43 40.08 -40.84
N ILE A 637 -2.25 40.66 -42.03
CA ILE A 637 -1.78 39.91 -43.22
C ILE A 637 -0.29 40.18 -43.39
N ARG A 638 0.53 39.14 -43.28
CA ARG A 638 1.99 39.22 -43.44
C ARG A 638 2.42 38.48 -44.69
N VAL A 639 3.06 39.21 -45.61
CA VAL A 639 3.69 38.63 -46.80
C VAL A 639 5.19 38.48 -46.55
N VAL A 640 5.67 37.24 -46.58
CA VAL A 640 7.08 36.89 -46.36
C VAL A 640 7.77 36.60 -47.69
N ASN A 641 7.18 35.75 -48.52
CA ASN A 641 7.70 35.37 -49.82
C ASN A 641 6.55 34.94 -50.75
N THR A 642 6.58 35.37 -52.01
CA THR A 642 5.59 34.99 -53.03
C THR A 642 6.23 34.33 -54.24
N GLY A 643 7.48 33.85 -54.09
CA GLY A 643 8.23 33.22 -55.17
C GLY A 643 8.36 34.12 -56.40
N GLY A 644 8.01 33.57 -57.56
CA GLY A 644 8.04 34.29 -58.83
C GLY A 644 6.75 35.02 -59.20
N SER A 645 5.70 34.90 -58.38
CA SER A 645 4.33 35.30 -58.76
C SER A 645 3.62 36.12 -57.67
N ARG A 646 2.31 36.35 -57.84
CA ARG A 646 1.52 37.26 -56.99
C ARG A 646 0.34 36.55 -56.35
N TRP A 647 0.07 36.92 -55.09
CA TRP A 647 -1.22 36.73 -54.45
C TRP A 647 -2.11 37.96 -54.70
N ARG A 648 -3.39 37.74 -55.02
CA ARG A 648 -4.43 38.78 -54.94
C ARG A 648 -5.39 38.44 -53.81
N LEU A 649 -5.87 39.46 -53.10
CA LEU A 649 -6.84 39.26 -52.03
C LEU A 649 -8.21 38.86 -52.59
N THR A 650 -8.60 39.49 -53.71
CA THR A 650 -9.86 39.25 -54.41
C THR A 650 -9.58 39.00 -55.90
N SER A 651 -10.49 38.31 -56.58
CA SER A 651 -10.42 38.06 -58.03
C SER A 651 -10.76 39.29 -58.85
#